data_AF-A0A7R9ATI2-F1
#
_entry.id   AF-A0A7R9ATI2-F1
#
_cell.length_a   1.000
_cell.length_b   1.000
_cell.length_c   1.000
_cell.angle_alpha   90.00
_cell.angle_beta   90.00
_cell.angle_gamma   90.00
#
_symmetry.space_group_name_H-M   'P 1'
#
loop_
_entity.id
_entity.type
_entity.pdbx_description
1 polymer ?
#
loop_
_entity_poly.entity_id
_entity_poly.type
_entity_poly.pdbx_seq_one_letter_code
_entity_poly.pdbx_strand_id
1 'polypeptide(L)'
;MIYSREGKSFAIYYRIIGADDFNDPIHLEKLSTLNTFTVQDLGGVPKESLSLDYTSDYYRINEWYKKWLPDQVIGRHDTKTTYQVEIRYANNTNETFTFHGPPALSNLVEVGLNPSRNRVRCEQETDQGQTQQAWNMIWLVSSQLGSLRVGADEFPGPVKWTRPYFDCGRSNKWLVAAVVPIADIYPRHTSFRHIEYPTFTAISVLEMDFDRIDINQCPKGKGNIGPNKFADTARCKKETTECEPIHGWGFRRGGYQCRCRPGFRLPTVVRTPFLGEILERATQEQHENGFDCQRIGWVHKMPVQWEKATPNMKEFYLEEFYEYKNYSVGAHSLHTQNMNIDQALKFILSVNAKTCKQFHPQDLILHGDIGYDAEQQFANEAKMAVRLANFISAFLQISDPKEVYSGKRVADKPLSEDQMIGETLALVLGDTKIWSAGTFWERNKFTNRTLFAPFAYKTQLNTRKFKVEDLARLNETKEAYTNKHWFQFSKQRWSTNFDSLEKFFMKIKIRFNETGEYLKKYEHYPNFYRAANLNHGYWTTPYFDCEGKVPKWVITYSVPFFGWDSIRAKLEFKGVVAVTMDMLQLDINQCPDKYYVPNAFKDTHKCHKKNSYCVPILGRGFEIGSYKCECLQGYEYPFEDPITYFDGQLVEAEFSNIVNDKPTRYDMFNCRLAGATSIQASYVTFLSLILLIRIVLR
;
A
#
# COMPACT_ATOMS: atom_id res chain seq x y z
N MET A 1 18.31 -12.35 -11.64
CA MET A 1 19.04 -11.65 -12.72
C MET A 1 19.22 -12.62 -13.87
N ILE A 2 18.94 -12.19 -15.10
CA ILE A 2 19.16 -12.96 -16.33
C ILE A 2 20.43 -12.38 -16.96
N TYR A 3 21.50 -13.17 -16.99
CA TYR A 3 22.72 -12.80 -17.71
C TYR A 3 22.89 -13.79 -18.87
N SER A 4 22.82 -13.28 -20.10
CA SER A 4 23.26 -13.99 -21.30
C SER A 4 24.60 -13.39 -21.73
N ARG A 5 25.58 -14.25 -21.97
CA ARG A 5 26.77 -13.93 -22.77
C ARG A 5 26.79 -14.97 -23.88
N GLU A 6 27.06 -14.54 -25.11
CA GLU A 6 27.14 -15.34 -26.36
C GLU A 6 25.88 -15.48 -27.23
N GLY A 7 25.01 -14.48 -27.31
CA GLY A 7 24.01 -14.39 -28.39
C GLY A 7 22.97 -15.52 -28.45
N LYS A 8 22.98 -16.43 -27.47
CA LYS A 8 21.92 -17.38 -27.19
C LYS A 8 21.18 -16.89 -25.94
N SER A 9 19.93 -16.48 -26.14
CA SER A 9 19.01 -16.16 -25.05
C SER A 9 18.60 -17.48 -24.39
N PHE A 10 19.33 -17.90 -23.36
CA PHE A 10 18.94 -19.04 -22.55
C PHE A 10 17.81 -18.62 -21.63
N ALA A 11 16.69 -19.34 -21.66
CA ALA A 11 15.65 -19.17 -20.66
C ALA A 11 16.23 -19.62 -19.31
N ILE A 12 16.43 -18.67 -18.40
CA ILE A 12 16.85 -18.93 -17.03
C ILE A 12 15.66 -18.57 -16.15
N TYR A 13 15.07 -19.58 -15.50
CA TYR A 13 13.95 -19.36 -14.62
C TYR A 13 14.33 -19.83 -13.21
N TYR A 14 14.51 -18.89 -12.29
CA TYR A 14 14.72 -19.22 -10.88
C TYR A 14 13.40 -19.03 -10.12
N ARG A 15 12.99 -20.07 -9.39
CA ARG A 15 11.89 -19.97 -8.42
C ARG A 15 12.50 -19.91 -7.02
N ILE A 16 12.04 -18.94 -6.23
CA ILE A 16 12.44 -18.73 -4.84
C ILE A 16 11.21 -18.94 -3.96
N ILE A 17 11.30 -19.82 -2.98
CA ILE A 17 10.18 -20.17 -2.08
C ILE A 17 10.67 -20.01 -0.64
N GLY A 18 9.90 -19.30 0.19
CA GLY A 18 10.09 -19.29 1.64
C GLY A 18 9.74 -20.67 2.21
N ALA A 19 10.68 -21.28 2.92
CA ALA A 19 10.50 -22.57 3.56
C ALA A 19 10.38 -22.39 5.08
N ASP A 20 9.50 -23.18 5.69
CA ASP A 20 9.49 -23.33 7.14
C ASP A 20 10.74 -24.09 7.56
N ASP A 21 11.49 -23.50 8.48
CA ASP A 21 12.78 -23.95 8.98
C ASP A 21 12.70 -24.56 10.38
N PHE A 22 11.49 -24.75 10.93
CA PHE A 22 11.28 -25.40 12.23
C PHE A 22 11.99 -26.76 12.35
N ASN A 23 11.96 -27.57 11.29
CA ASN A 23 12.61 -28.89 11.24
C ASN A 23 13.98 -28.87 10.54
N ASP A 24 14.53 -27.69 10.26
CA ASP A 24 15.80 -27.56 9.56
C ASP A 24 16.99 -27.78 10.51
N PRO A 25 17.94 -28.68 10.20
CA PRO A 25 19.12 -28.89 11.04
C PRO A 25 19.98 -27.63 11.27
N ILE A 26 19.79 -26.60 10.44
CA ILE A 26 20.47 -25.30 10.55
C ILE A 26 19.99 -24.52 11.80
N HIS A 27 18.75 -24.75 12.24
CA HIS A 27 18.15 -24.06 13.38
C HIS A 27 18.09 -24.97 14.62
N LEU A 28 19.15 -24.91 15.43
CA LEU A 28 19.26 -25.70 16.66
C LEU A 28 18.13 -25.41 17.67
N GLU A 29 17.57 -24.21 17.65
CA GLU A 29 16.51 -23.76 18.55
C GLU A 29 15.10 -24.27 18.18
N LYS A 30 14.93 -24.88 16.99
CA LYS A 30 13.63 -25.36 16.47
C LYS A 30 12.52 -24.31 16.56
N LEU A 31 12.82 -23.08 16.16
CA LEU A 31 11.85 -22.01 16.00
C LEU A 31 11.67 -21.74 14.51
N SER A 32 10.42 -21.69 14.04
CA SER A 32 10.11 -21.26 12.67
C SER A 32 10.42 -19.77 12.54
N THR A 33 11.49 -19.43 11.83
CA THR A 33 11.86 -18.04 11.54
C THR A 33 11.34 -17.56 10.19
N LEU A 34 10.94 -18.49 9.29
CA LEU A 34 10.54 -18.20 7.90
C LEU A 34 11.61 -17.43 7.09
N ASN A 35 12.86 -17.38 7.57
CA ASN A 35 13.97 -16.67 6.94
C ASN A 35 14.84 -17.58 6.07
N THR A 36 14.39 -18.82 5.82
CA THR A 36 15.06 -19.79 4.97
C THR A 36 14.40 -19.84 3.60
N PHE A 37 15.18 -19.57 2.56
CA PHE A 37 14.72 -19.58 1.18
C PHE A 37 15.28 -20.76 0.41
N THR A 38 14.43 -21.47 -0.31
CA THR A 38 14.85 -22.49 -1.28
C THR A 38 14.83 -21.88 -2.67
N VAL A 39 15.98 -21.89 -3.35
CA VAL A 39 16.15 -21.35 -4.70
C VAL A 39 16.40 -22.50 -5.66
N GLN A 40 15.61 -22.60 -6.72
CA GLN A 40 15.74 -23.66 -7.72
C GLN A 40 15.72 -23.07 -9.13
N ASP A 41 16.67 -23.50 -9.97
CA ASP A 41 16.62 -23.26 -11.41
C ASP A 41 15.59 -24.21 -12.06
N LEU A 42 14.43 -23.70 -12.45
CA LEU A 42 13.40 -24.50 -13.13
C LEU A 42 13.80 -24.89 -14.56
N GLY A 43 14.92 -24.39 -15.09
CA GLY A 43 15.52 -24.93 -16.31
C GLY A 43 16.23 -26.27 -16.11
N GLY A 44 16.47 -26.69 -14.86
CA GLY A 44 17.06 -27.99 -14.51
C GLY A 44 16.01 -29.11 -14.42
N VAL A 45 15.48 -29.56 -15.56
CA VAL A 45 14.41 -30.55 -15.64
C VAL A 45 14.94 -31.90 -16.15
N PRO A 46 14.68 -33.02 -15.45
CA PRO A 46 14.96 -34.35 -15.98
C PRO A 46 14.26 -34.56 -17.33
N LYS A 47 14.98 -35.06 -18.35
CA LYS A 47 14.47 -35.23 -19.74
C LYS A 47 13.15 -35.99 -19.84
N GLU A 48 12.85 -36.85 -18.87
CA GLU A 48 11.66 -37.70 -18.83
C GLU A 48 10.44 -37.03 -18.16
N SER A 49 10.59 -35.82 -17.62
CA SER A 49 9.58 -35.17 -16.78
C SER A 49 8.96 -33.92 -17.40
N LEU A 50 8.10 -34.11 -18.42
CA LEU A 50 7.36 -33.02 -19.07
C LEU A 50 6.51 -32.18 -18.11
N SER A 51 6.10 -32.75 -16.97
CA SER A 51 5.32 -32.06 -15.93
C SER A 51 6.14 -31.07 -15.09
N LEU A 52 7.47 -31.08 -15.20
CA LEU A 52 8.38 -30.17 -14.50
C LEU A 52 8.90 -29.05 -15.40
N ASP A 53 8.75 -29.19 -16.72
CA ASP A 53 9.12 -28.18 -17.72
C ASP A 53 8.06 -27.09 -17.82
N TYR A 54 8.37 -25.91 -17.28
CA TYR A 54 7.46 -24.76 -17.24
C TYR A 54 7.04 -24.22 -18.60
N THR A 55 7.76 -24.56 -19.68
CA THR A 55 7.39 -24.18 -21.04
C THR A 55 6.40 -25.16 -21.67
N SER A 56 6.27 -26.36 -21.09
CA SER A 56 5.39 -27.42 -21.57
C SER A 56 3.92 -27.18 -21.24
N ASP A 57 3.05 -27.68 -22.10
CA ASP A 57 1.60 -27.70 -21.89
C ASP A 57 1.21 -28.61 -20.71
N TYR A 58 2.06 -29.58 -20.39
CA TYR A 58 1.89 -30.50 -19.27
C TYR A 58 2.24 -29.88 -17.91
N TYR A 59 2.91 -28.72 -17.88
CA TYR A 59 3.17 -28.00 -16.65
C TYR A 59 1.90 -27.30 -16.19
N ARG A 60 1.31 -27.82 -15.12
CA ARG A 60 -0.02 -27.42 -14.63
C ARG A 60 -0.14 -25.92 -14.29
N ILE A 61 0.99 -25.25 -14.04
CA ILE A 61 1.05 -23.85 -13.64
C ILE A 61 1.51 -22.97 -14.82
N ASN A 62 1.49 -23.45 -16.07
CA ASN A 62 2.01 -22.71 -17.24
C ASN A 62 1.21 -21.45 -17.64
N GLU A 63 0.08 -21.15 -16.98
CA GLU A 63 -0.78 -20.02 -17.34
C GLU A 63 -0.02 -18.69 -17.36
N TRP A 64 0.93 -18.49 -16.44
CA TRP A 64 1.74 -17.27 -16.41
C TRP A 64 2.68 -17.15 -17.61
N TYR A 65 3.20 -18.26 -18.16
CA TYR A 65 4.12 -18.24 -19.30
C TYR A 65 3.39 -17.77 -20.57
N LYS A 66 2.26 -18.42 -20.87
CA LYS A 66 1.44 -18.14 -22.06
C LYS A 66 0.72 -16.78 -22.05
N LYS A 67 0.71 -16.08 -20.91
CA LYS A 67 0.07 -14.75 -20.80
C LYS A 67 0.78 -13.66 -21.58
N TRP A 68 2.09 -13.82 -21.77
CA TRP A 68 2.95 -12.82 -22.40
C TRP A 68 3.95 -13.40 -23.38
N LEU A 69 4.32 -14.68 -23.25
CA LEU A 69 5.31 -15.34 -24.10
C LEU A 69 4.72 -16.53 -24.88
N PRO A 70 5.16 -16.76 -26.12
CA PRO A 70 6.05 -15.91 -26.91
C PRO A 70 5.37 -14.58 -27.34
N ASP A 71 6.14 -13.50 -27.43
CA ASP A 71 5.63 -12.20 -27.88
C ASP A 71 5.39 -12.21 -29.40
N GLN A 72 4.14 -12.39 -29.82
CA GLN A 72 3.76 -12.42 -31.23
C GLN A 72 3.50 -11.00 -31.75
N VAL A 73 4.56 -10.30 -32.18
CA VAL A 73 4.45 -8.93 -32.71
C VAL A 73 4.22 -8.96 -34.23
N ILE A 74 2.99 -8.69 -34.68
CA ILE A 74 2.67 -8.54 -36.12
C ILE A 74 2.62 -7.04 -36.47
N GLY A 75 3.69 -6.52 -37.06
CA GLY A 75 3.69 -5.28 -37.86
C GLY A 75 3.47 -3.91 -37.18
N ARG A 76 2.90 -3.78 -35.97
CA ARG A 76 2.71 -2.47 -35.29
C ARG A 76 3.25 -2.42 -33.87
N HIS A 77 3.89 -1.29 -33.55
CA HIS A 77 4.67 -1.01 -32.34
C HIS A 77 3.88 -0.35 -31.21
N ASP A 78 2.65 0.06 -31.47
CA ASP A 78 1.86 0.89 -30.56
C ASP A 78 1.35 0.10 -29.35
N THR A 79 1.65 -1.20 -29.22
CA THR A 79 1.15 -2.02 -28.11
C THR A 79 1.86 -1.76 -26.79
N LYS A 80 3.15 -1.40 -26.83
CA LYS A 80 4.00 -1.29 -25.63
C LYS A 80 4.08 0.16 -25.13
N THR A 81 4.08 0.33 -23.82
CA THR A 81 4.14 1.66 -23.20
C THR A 81 5.56 2.21 -23.28
N THR A 82 5.72 3.46 -23.72
CA THR A 82 7.02 4.12 -23.77
C THR A 82 7.23 5.00 -22.54
N TYR A 83 8.38 4.83 -21.90
CA TYR A 83 8.87 5.65 -20.79
C TYR A 83 10.06 6.46 -21.25
N GLN A 84 10.20 7.67 -20.71
CA GLN A 84 11.32 8.56 -20.99
C GLN A 84 12.06 8.86 -19.68
N VAL A 85 13.38 8.76 -19.71
CA VAL A 85 14.25 9.06 -18.56
C VAL A 85 15.31 10.05 -18.99
N GLU A 86 15.46 11.12 -18.22
CA GLU A 86 16.57 12.05 -18.34
C GLU A 86 17.60 11.72 -17.26
N ILE A 87 18.77 11.23 -17.66
CA ILE A 87 19.87 10.88 -16.75
C ILE A 87 20.91 11.99 -16.79
N ARG A 88 21.30 12.47 -15.61
CA ARG A 88 22.41 13.40 -15.43
C ARG A 88 23.51 12.74 -14.60
N TYR A 89 24.66 12.55 -15.23
CA TYR A 89 25.81 11.89 -14.59
C TYR A 89 26.65 12.87 -13.76
N ALA A 90 27.56 12.33 -12.95
CA ALA A 90 28.47 13.09 -12.09
C ALA A 90 29.36 14.09 -12.86
N ASN A 91 29.68 13.81 -14.12
CA ASN A 91 30.47 14.69 -15.00
C ASN A 91 29.66 15.83 -15.66
N ASN A 92 28.40 16.05 -15.24
CA ASN A 92 27.45 16.99 -15.84
C ASN A 92 26.98 16.65 -17.27
N THR A 93 27.22 15.45 -17.79
CA THR A 93 26.57 15.05 -19.05
C THR A 93 25.11 14.70 -18.82
N ASN A 94 24.26 15.13 -19.74
CA ASN A 94 22.84 14.80 -19.75
C ASN A 94 22.56 13.86 -20.92
N GLU A 95 21.91 12.75 -20.65
CA GLU A 95 21.46 11.80 -21.65
C GLU A 95 19.98 11.53 -21.47
N THR A 96 19.27 11.37 -22.58
CA THR A 96 17.85 11.02 -22.57
C THR A 96 17.67 9.64 -23.16
N PHE A 97 17.03 8.77 -22.39
CA PHE A 97 16.74 7.41 -22.80
C PHE A 97 15.24 7.23 -22.92
N THR A 98 14.83 6.53 -23.97
CA THR A 98 13.48 6.02 -24.12
C THR A 98 13.53 4.50 -24.06
N PHE A 99 12.65 3.92 -23.25
CA PHE A 99 12.54 2.46 -23.14
C PHE A 99 11.07 2.05 -23.14
N HIS A 100 10.82 0.80 -23.54
CA HIS A 100 9.49 0.22 -23.54
C HIS A 100 9.26 -0.58 -22.28
N GLY A 101 8.07 -0.45 -21.71
CA GLY A 101 7.61 -1.27 -20.59
C GLY A 101 6.37 -2.08 -20.96
N PRO A 102 5.74 -2.71 -19.95
CA PRO A 102 4.52 -3.48 -20.14
C PRO A 102 3.39 -2.62 -20.76
N PRO A 103 2.46 -3.24 -21.50
CA PRO A 103 1.43 -2.51 -22.23
C PRO A 103 0.43 -1.84 -21.29
N ALA A 104 0.08 -0.60 -21.62
CA ALA A 104 -0.97 0.18 -20.98
C ALA A 104 -2.33 -0.08 -21.64
N LEU A 105 -3.39 0.26 -20.92
CA LEU A 105 -4.79 0.08 -21.33
C LEU A 105 -5.12 0.67 -22.71
N SER A 106 -4.48 1.79 -23.09
CA SER A 106 -4.70 2.47 -24.38
C SER A 106 -4.45 1.59 -25.60
N ASN A 107 -3.81 0.43 -25.42
CA ASN A 107 -3.31 -0.39 -26.50
C ASN A 107 -3.90 -1.81 -26.56
N LEU A 108 -4.83 -2.13 -25.65
CA LEU A 108 -5.51 -3.43 -25.59
C LEU A 108 -6.86 -3.37 -26.31
N VAL A 109 -6.83 -3.10 -27.61
CA VAL A 109 -7.92 -3.50 -28.51
C VAL A 109 -7.58 -4.90 -28.99
N GLU A 110 -8.47 -5.85 -28.71
CA GLU A 110 -8.52 -7.21 -29.27
C GLU A 110 -7.32 -8.14 -29.00
N VAL A 111 -7.34 -8.83 -27.86
CA VAL A 111 -6.89 -10.24 -27.84
C VAL A 111 -7.98 -11.06 -27.17
N GLY A 112 -8.87 -11.61 -28.00
CA GLY A 112 -9.89 -12.57 -27.58
C GLY A 112 -9.23 -13.77 -26.89
N LEU A 113 -9.43 -13.89 -25.58
CA LEU A 113 -9.09 -15.10 -24.86
C LEU A 113 -10.10 -16.18 -25.25
N ASN A 114 -9.73 -17.03 -26.21
CA ASN A 114 -10.35 -18.35 -26.35
C ASN A 114 -10.01 -19.15 -25.08
N PRO A 115 -10.99 -19.57 -24.27
CA PRO A 115 -10.72 -20.40 -23.11
C PRO A 115 -10.32 -21.79 -23.59
N SER A 116 -9.03 -22.09 -23.56
CA SER A 116 -8.56 -23.48 -23.59
C SER A 116 -9.15 -24.21 -22.37
N ARG A 117 -9.91 -25.27 -22.65
CA ARG A 117 -10.49 -26.20 -21.66
C ARG A 117 -9.36 -26.93 -20.93
N ASN A 118 -8.82 -26.35 -19.86
CA ASN A 118 -8.06 -27.11 -18.88
C ASN A 118 -8.92 -27.30 -17.63
N ARG A 119 -9.49 -28.52 -17.52
CA ARG A 119 -10.19 -29.02 -16.32
C ARG A 119 -9.18 -29.08 -15.18
N VAL A 120 -9.53 -28.49 -14.04
CA VAL A 120 -8.90 -28.82 -12.77
C VAL A 120 -9.41 -30.21 -12.37
N ARG A 121 -8.55 -31.22 -12.43
CA ARG A 121 -8.75 -32.54 -11.82
C ARG A 121 -7.43 -33.05 -11.26
N CYS A 122 -7.39 -33.31 -9.97
CA CYS A 122 -6.84 -34.58 -9.50
C CYS A 122 -7.90 -35.62 -9.92
N GLU A 123 -7.54 -36.61 -10.72
CA GLU A 123 -8.45 -37.58 -11.41
C GLU A 123 -9.66 -37.99 -10.53
N GLN A 124 -10.92 -37.91 -10.97
CA GLN A 124 -11.60 -38.78 -11.95
C GLN A 124 -12.83 -38.09 -12.63
N GLU A 125 -13.38 -38.73 -13.67
CA GLU A 125 -14.53 -38.37 -14.53
C GLU A 125 -15.82 -37.94 -13.80
N THR A 126 -16.55 -36.91 -14.24
CA THR A 126 -17.58 -36.95 -15.31
C THR A 126 -18.03 -35.51 -15.70
N ASP A 127 -18.98 -35.37 -16.62
CA ASP A 127 -19.13 -34.31 -17.62
C ASP A 127 -20.30 -33.31 -17.38
N GLN A 128 -20.44 -32.31 -18.28
CA GLN A 128 -21.51 -31.29 -18.46
C GLN A 128 -21.39 -30.00 -17.59
N GLY A 129 -21.61 -28.75 -18.03
CA GLY A 129 -22.05 -28.14 -19.29
C GLY A 129 -22.42 -26.65 -19.00
N GLN A 130 -22.35 -25.78 -20.02
CA GLN A 130 -22.83 -24.38 -20.10
C GLN A 130 -22.08 -23.25 -19.35
N THR A 131 -21.38 -22.37 -20.09
CA THR A 131 -21.35 -20.89 -19.89
C THR A 131 -20.62 -20.20 -21.06
N GLN A 132 -21.34 -19.71 -22.08
CA GLN A 132 -20.75 -18.97 -23.22
C GLN A 132 -21.35 -17.57 -23.44
N GLN A 133 -22.17 -17.02 -22.54
CA GLN A 133 -22.88 -15.74 -22.83
C GLN A 133 -22.54 -14.55 -21.93
N ALA A 134 -21.64 -14.67 -20.95
CA ALA A 134 -21.38 -13.58 -19.98
C ALA A 134 -20.23 -12.63 -20.36
N TRP A 135 -19.43 -12.93 -21.39
CA TRP A 135 -18.19 -12.16 -21.67
C TRP A 135 -18.38 -10.94 -22.59
N ASN A 136 -19.49 -10.85 -23.35
CA ASN A 136 -19.66 -9.79 -24.34
C ASN A 136 -20.26 -8.47 -23.80
N MET A 137 -20.75 -8.42 -22.55
CA MET A 137 -21.32 -7.19 -21.97
C MET A 137 -20.33 -6.33 -21.17
N ILE A 138 -19.08 -6.76 -21.00
CA ILE A 138 -18.07 -6.05 -20.19
C ILE A 138 -17.48 -4.83 -20.93
N TRP A 139 -17.56 -4.79 -22.26
CA TRP A 139 -16.88 -3.76 -23.06
C TRP A 139 -17.63 -2.42 -23.17
N LEU A 140 -18.92 -2.35 -22.83
CA LEU A 140 -19.73 -1.15 -23.11
C LEU A 140 -19.92 -0.19 -21.93
N VAL A 141 -19.58 -0.57 -20.69
CA VAL A 141 -19.95 0.22 -19.49
C VAL A 141 -18.74 0.91 -18.82
N SER A 142 -17.51 0.56 -19.17
CA SER A 142 -16.30 1.19 -18.57
C SER A 142 -15.98 2.59 -19.11
N SER A 143 -16.78 3.14 -20.02
CA SER A 143 -16.48 4.39 -20.73
C SER A 143 -16.93 5.66 -20.01
N GLN A 144 -17.57 5.58 -18.83
CA GLN A 144 -18.27 6.75 -18.30
C GLN A 144 -17.82 7.37 -16.98
N LEU A 145 -16.90 6.82 -16.19
CA LEU A 145 -16.33 7.53 -15.03
C LEU A 145 -15.04 6.86 -14.56
N GLY A 146 -13.89 7.42 -14.93
CA GLY A 146 -12.59 6.98 -14.42
C GLY A 146 -11.50 7.95 -14.83
N SER A 147 -11.04 8.77 -13.87
CA SER A 147 -9.80 9.53 -13.99
C SER A 147 -8.70 8.59 -14.49
N LEU A 148 -8.09 8.91 -15.64
CA LEU A 148 -6.96 8.19 -16.22
C LEU A 148 -5.78 8.27 -15.23
N ARG A 149 -5.70 7.31 -14.31
CA ARG A 149 -4.46 7.04 -13.56
C ARG A 149 -3.45 6.55 -14.59
N VAL A 150 -2.30 7.23 -14.71
CA VAL A 150 -1.21 6.86 -15.62
C VAL A 150 -0.03 6.41 -14.76
N GLY A 151 0.48 5.18 -14.96
CA GLY A 151 1.53 4.59 -14.12
C GLY A 151 1.24 3.17 -13.63
N ALA A 152 1.95 2.72 -12.58
CA ALA A 152 1.79 1.38 -12.01
C ALA A 152 0.37 1.10 -11.49
N ASP A 153 -0.37 2.14 -11.11
CA ASP A 153 -1.76 2.10 -10.61
C ASP A 153 -2.83 2.24 -11.72
N GLU A 154 -2.45 2.05 -12.99
CA GLU A 154 -3.40 1.95 -14.12
C GLU A 154 -4.42 0.82 -13.86
N PHE A 155 -5.67 0.97 -14.33
CA PHE A 155 -6.69 -0.09 -14.25
C PHE A 155 -7.44 -0.30 -15.58
N PRO A 156 -7.35 -1.50 -16.20
CA PRO A 156 -6.37 -2.55 -15.94
C PRO A 156 -4.92 -2.06 -16.06
N GLY A 157 -4.10 -2.43 -15.07
CA GLY A 157 -2.69 -2.08 -15.01
C GLY A 157 -1.81 -3.03 -15.82
N PRO A 158 -0.49 -2.82 -15.81
CA PRO A 158 0.48 -3.66 -16.53
C PRO A 158 0.58 -5.10 -16.00
N VAL A 159 0.02 -5.36 -14.82
CA VAL A 159 0.03 -6.65 -14.13
C VAL A 159 -1.15 -7.50 -14.57
N LYS A 160 -0.89 -8.72 -15.06
CA LYS A 160 -1.93 -9.74 -15.25
C LYS A 160 -1.93 -10.73 -14.10
N TRP A 161 -3.12 -11.00 -13.56
CA TRP A 161 -3.33 -11.97 -12.48
C TRP A 161 -3.72 -13.34 -13.03
N THR A 162 -3.04 -14.41 -12.61
CA THR A 162 -3.39 -15.80 -12.94
C THR A 162 -4.62 -16.29 -12.16
N ARG A 163 -5.22 -17.41 -12.60
CA ARG A 163 -6.22 -18.08 -11.77
C ARG A 163 -5.55 -18.68 -10.53
N PRO A 164 -6.22 -18.69 -9.36
CA PRO A 164 -5.70 -19.37 -8.18
C PRO A 164 -5.48 -20.87 -8.47
N TYR A 165 -4.35 -21.40 -8.02
CA TYR A 165 -3.99 -22.81 -8.20
C TYR A 165 -3.28 -23.34 -6.95
N PHE A 166 -3.29 -24.67 -6.77
CA PHE A 166 -2.60 -25.32 -5.67
C PHE A 166 -1.25 -25.89 -6.15
N ASP A 167 -0.16 -25.54 -5.48
CA ASP A 167 1.21 -25.94 -5.86
C ASP A 167 1.65 -27.21 -5.13
N CYS A 168 1.24 -28.37 -5.66
CA CYS A 168 1.58 -29.69 -5.12
C CYS A 168 3.10 -29.99 -5.15
N GLY A 169 3.62 -30.56 -4.07
CA GLY A 169 4.98 -31.11 -3.99
C GLY A 169 6.09 -30.06 -3.87
N ARG A 170 5.72 -28.78 -3.78
CA ARG A 170 6.65 -27.65 -3.62
C ARG A 170 6.25 -26.81 -2.40
N SER A 171 5.42 -25.78 -2.59
CA SER A 171 4.92 -24.97 -1.46
C SER A 171 3.73 -25.61 -0.73
N ASN A 172 3.01 -26.54 -1.37
CA ASN A 172 1.80 -27.20 -0.83
C ASN A 172 0.74 -26.20 -0.32
N LYS A 173 0.59 -25.08 -1.03
CA LYS A 173 -0.35 -24.01 -0.72
C LYS A 173 -1.18 -23.61 -1.93
N TRP A 174 -2.33 -22.97 -1.66
CA TRP A 174 -3.05 -22.22 -2.67
C TRP A 174 -2.31 -20.91 -2.94
N LEU A 175 -2.02 -20.66 -4.21
CA LEU A 175 -1.29 -19.49 -4.66
C LEU A 175 -2.07 -18.75 -5.73
N VAL A 176 -1.85 -17.43 -5.79
CA VAL A 176 -2.20 -16.61 -6.94
C VAL A 176 -0.95 -15.88 -7.41
N ALA A 177 -0.74 -15.80 -8.72
CA ALA A 177 0.45 -15.15 -9.28
C ALA A 177 0.11 -13.86 -10.02
N ALA A 178 0.85 -12.80 -9.71
CA ALA A 178 0.93 -11.56 -10.46
C ALA A 178 2.06 -11.65 -11.49
N VAL A 179 1.78 -11.29 -12.74
CA VAL A 179 2.66 -11.56 -13.88
C VAL A 179 2.86 -10.29 -14.71
N VAL A 180 4.12 -9.90 -14.89
CA VAL A 180 4.52 -8.71 -15.66
C VAL A 180 5.62 -9.08 -16.67
N PRO A 181 5.51 -8.67 -17.94
CA PRO A 181 6.54 -8.95 -18.93
C PRO A 181 7.72 -7.99 -18.78
N ILE A 182 8.90 -8.46 -19.17
CA ILE A 182 10.12 -7.69 -19.28
C ILE A 182 10.35 -7.45 -20.77
N ALA A 183 10.28 -6.19 -21.18
CA ALA A 183 10.59 -5.78 -22.54
C ALA A 183 12.09 -5.51 -22.67
N ASP A 184 12.68 -5.99 -23.76
CA ASP A 184 14.05 -5.68 -24.13
C ASP A 184 14.12 -5.29 -25.61
N ILE A 185 15.11 -4.45 -25.93
CA ILE A 185 15.42 -3.96 -27.28
C ILE A 185 16.85 -4.36 -27.65
N TYR A 186 17.71 -4.63 -26.66
CA TYR A 186 19.13 -4.85 -26.86
C TYR A 186 19.55 -6.17 -26.22
N PRO A 187 20.11 -7.13 -26.98
CA PRO A 187 20.83 -8.24 -26.39
C PRO A 187 22.06 -7.64 -25.68
N ARG A 188 21.98 -7.45 -24.36
CA ARG A 188 23.11 -6.92 -23.59
C ARG A 188 24.32 -7.83 -23.82
N HIS A 189 25.45 -7.22 -24.14
CA HIS A 189 26.76 -7.83 -24.44
C HIS A 189 27.03 -8.29 -25.89
N THR A 190 26.16 -8.02 -26.87
CA THR A 190 26.54 -8.16 -28.28
C THR A 190 26.90 -6.79 -28.87
N SER A 191 28.06 -6.68 -29.52
CA SER A 191 28.47 -5.50 -30.30
C SER A 191 27.60 -5.30 -31.56
N PHE A 192 26.73 -6.27 -31.86
CA PHE A 192 25.83 -6.26 -32.99
C PHE A 192 24.59 -5.41 -32.70
N ARG A 193 24.44 -4.33 -33.48
CA ARG A 193 23.22 -3.53 -33.57
C ARG A 193 22.51 -3.91 -34.86
N HIS A 194 21.64 -4.92 -34.84
CA HIS A 194 20.58 -4.99 -35.85
C HIS A 194 19.38 -4.20 -35.34
N ILE A 195 18.53 -3.72 -36.25
CA ILE A 195 17.27 -3.07 -35.91
C ILE A 195 16.37 -4.16 -35.31
N GLU A 196 16.52 -4.39 -34.01
CA GLU A 196 15.70 -5.34 -33.26
C GLU A 196 14.47 -4.62 -32.72
N TYR A 197 13.31 -5.25 -32.92
CA TYR A 197 12.05 -4.73 -32.43
C TYR A 197 11.93 -4.97 -30.92
N PRO A 198 11.32 -4.06 -30.14
CA PRO A 198 11.06 -4.28 -28.73
C PRO A 198 10.18 -5.53 -28.55
N THR A 199 10.74 -6.57 -27.94
CA THR A 199 10.06 -7.85 -27.68
C THR A 199 10.03 -8.14 -26.18
N PHE A 200 9.01 -8.85 -25.73
CA PHE A 200 9.07 -9.42 -24.39
C PHE A 200 10.06 -10.58 -24.39
N THR A 201 11.15 -10.45 -23.63
CA THR A 201 12.22 -11.45 -23.54
C THR A 201 12.09 -12.31 -22.30
N ALA A 202 11.43 -11.80 -21.25
CA ALA A 202 11.24 -12.50 -20.00
C ALA A 202 9.94 -12.07 -19.31
N ILE A 203 9.60 -12.76 -18.22
CA ILE A 203 8.44 -12.48 -17.39
C ILE A 203 8.89 -12.49 -15.93
N SER A 204 8.44 -11.50 -15.16
CA SER A 204 8.52 -11.49 -13.71
C SER A 204 7.21 -12.04 -13.12
N VAL A 205 7.32 -13.05 -12.26
CA VAL A 205 6.18 -13.71 -11.61
C VAL A 205 6.35 -13.57 -10.10
N LEU A 206 5.33 -13.01 -9.44
CA LEU A 206 5.24 -12.97 -7.99
C LEU A 206 4.06 -13.82 -7.54
N GLU A 207 4.34 -14.91 -6.84
CA GLU A 207 3.35 -15.79 -6.26
C GLU A 207 3.05 -15.35 -4.82
N MET A 208 1.76 -15.24 -4.50
CA MET A 208 1.27 -14.81 -3.20
C MET A 208 0.38 -15.89 -2.61
N ASP A 209 0.43 -16.00 -1.28
CA ASP A 209 -0.41 -16.92 -0.51
C ASP A 209 -1.88 -16.51 -0.66
N PHE A 210 -2.68 -17.38 -1.27
CA PHE A 210 -4.09 -17.12 -1.57
C PHE A 210 -4.92 -17.02 -0.29
N ASP A 211 -4.50 -17.70 0.79
CA ASP A 211 -5.23 -17.73 2.06
C ASP A 211 -5.21 -16.37 2.77
N ARG A 212 -4.29 -15.46 2.37
CA ARG A 212 -4.20 -14.10 2.90
C ARG A 212 -5.15 -13.11 2.21
N ILE A 213 -5.85 -13.53 1.16
CA ILE A 213 -6.80 -12.67 0.43
C ILE A 213 -8.15 -12.69 1.11
N ASP A 214 -8.70 -11.50 1.40
CA ASP A 214 -10.04 -11.37 1.96
C ASP A 214 -11.12 -11.79 0.97
N ILE A 215 -12.14 -12.51 1.45
CA ILE A 215 -13.37 -12.72 0.69
C ILE A 215 -14.36 -11.59 0.96
N ASN A 216 -15.02 -11.08 -0.09
CA ASN A 216 -16.09 -10.11 0.05
C ASN A 216 -17.45 -10.81 -0.02
N GLN A 217 -18.10 -10.98 1.13
CA GLN A 217 -19.40 -11.65 1.24
C GLN A 217 -20.60 -10.71 1.05
N CYS A 218 -20.37 -9.40 1.00
CA CYS A 218 -21.42 -8.41 0.88
C CYS A 218 -22.07 -8.44 -0.53
N PRO A 219 -23.31 -7.95 -0.66
CA PRO A 219 -23.96 -7.86 -1.97
C PRO A 219 -23.15 -7.01 -2.94
N LYS A 220 -23.40 -7.20 -4.24
CA LYS A 220 -22.75 -6.41 -5.28
C LYS A 220 -23.16 -4.94 -5.14
N GLY A 221 -22.19 -4.05 -5.23
CA GLY A 221 -22.37 -2.60 -5.11
C GLY A 221 -21.31 -1.85 -5.92
N LYS A 222 -21.28 -0.52 -5.80
CA LYS A 222 -20.28 0.32 -6.52
C LYS A 222 -18.83 -0.08 -6.22
N GLY A 223 -18.55 -0.62 -5.03
CA GLY A 223 -17.22 -1.13 -4.65
C GLY A 223 -16.96 -2.62 -4.97
N ASN A 224 -17.95 -3.36 -5.49
CA ASN A 224 -17.89 -4.80 -5.75
C ASN A 224 -18.59 -5.14 -7.08
N ILE A 225 -18.18 -4.45 -8.16
CA ILE A 225 -18.78 -4.57 -9.50
C ILE A 225 -18.26 -5.83 -10.23
N GLY A 226 -17.07 -6.31 -9.85
CA GLY A 226 -16.36 -7.40 -10.53
C GLY A 226 -16.95 -8.80 -10.30
N PRO A 227 -16.35 -9.83 -10.94
CA PRO A 227 -16.75 -11.21 -10.70
C PRO A 227 -16.37 -11.63 -9.27
N ASN A 228 -17.35 -11.59 -8.38
CA ASN A 228 -17.24 -12.07 -7.01
C ASN A 228 -18.25 -13.20 -6.77
N LYS A 229 -17.74 -14.42 -6.54
CA LYS A 229 -18.56 -15.62 -6.31
C LYS A 229 -19.12 -15.70 -4.88
N PHE A 230 -18.54 -14.94 -3.95
CA PHE A 230 -18.99 -14.86 -2.56
C PHE A 230 -19.97 -13.71 -2.32
N ALA A 231 -20.29 -12.92 -3.36
CA ALA A 231 -21.24 -11.83 -3.22
C ALA A 231 -22.63 -12.32 -2.76
N ASP A 232 -23.26 -11.54 -1.88
CA ASP A 232 -24.57 -11.84 -1.27
C ASP A 232 -24.63 -13.16 -0.47
N THR A 233 -23.48 -13.62 0.05
CA THR A 233 -23.41 -14.78 0.98
C THR A 233 -23.39 -14.36 2.46
N ALA A 234 -23.28 -13.06 2.74
CA ALA A 234 -23.34 -12.54 4.10
C ALA A 234 -24.70 -12.83 4.74
N ARG A 235 -24.69 -13.30 6.00
CA ARG A 235 -25.90 -13.55 6.80
C ARG A 235 -26.54 -12.26 7.37
N CYS A 236 -26.26 -11.08 6.82
CA CYS A 236 -26.88 -9.83 7.27
C CYS A 236 -28.39 -9.84 7.00
N LYS A 237 -29.18 -9.28 7.92
CA LYS A 237 -30.63 -9.13 7.77
C LYS A 237 -30.95 -8.12 6.66
N LYS A 238 -31.45 -8.60 5.53
CA LYS A 238 -31.69 -7.77 4.32
C LYS A 238 -32.74 -6.67 4.51
N GLU A 239 -33.56 -6.71 5.55
CA GLU A 239 -34.59 -5.70 5.80
C GLU A 239 -34.07 -4.54 6.65
N THR A 240 -33.30 -4.86 7.70
CA THR A 240 -32.91 -3.90 8.75
C THR A 240 -31.43 -3.51 8.70
N THR A 241 -30.58 -4.29 8.02
CA THR A 241 -29.12 -4.11 7.99
C THR A 241 -28.52 -4.01 6.58
N GLU A 242 -27.34 -3.43 6.50
CA GLU A 242 -26.48 -3.28 5.34
C GLU A 242 -25.10 -3.88 5.65
N CYS A 243 -24.48 -4.52 4.66
CA CYS A 243 -23.22 -5.24 4.83
C CYS A 243 -22.04 -4.35 4.44
N GLU A 244 -21.06 -4.23 5.33
CA GLU A 244 -19.79 -3.56 5.08
C GLU A 244 -18.65 -4.60 5.19
N PRO A 245 -17.78 -4.75 4.18
CA PRO A 245 -16.66 -5.70 4.25
C PRO A 245 -15.57 -5.22 5.22
N ILE A 246 -14.88 -6.17 5.87
CA ILE A 246 -13.72 -5.91 6.73
C ILE A 246 -12.46 -6.40 5.99
N HIS A 247 -11.44 -5.55 5.92
CA HIS A 247 -10.15 -5.88 5.29
C HIS A 247 -9.17 -6.52 6.29
N GLY A 248 -8.25 -7.36 5.80
CA GLY A 248 -7.26 -8.08 6.61
C GLY A 248 -7.80 -9.29 7.36
N TRP A 249 -8.98 -9.78 6.99
CA TRP A 249 -9.61 -10.94 7.61
C TRP A 249 -9.04 -12.28 7.10
N GLY A 250 -8.47 -12.31 5.89
CA GLY A 250 -8.02 -13.51 5.19
C GLY A 250 -9.14 -14.29 4.50
N PHE A 251 -8.80 -15.44 3.91
CA PHE A 251 -9.70 -16.25 3.11
C PHE A 251 -10.65 -17.11 3.97
N ARG A 252 -11.49 -16.45 4.77
CA ARG A 252 -12.44 -17.09 5.70
C ARG A 252 -13.74 -16.31 5.78
N ARG A 253 -14.84 -17.01 6.11
CA ARG A 253 -16.15 -16.39 6.32
C ARG A 253 -16.16 -15.48 7.55
N GLY A 254 -17.08 -14.51 7.54
CA GLY A 254 -17.29 -13.56 8.62
C GLY A 254 -16.48 -12.27 8.51
N GLY A 255 -15.76 -12.06 7.40
CA GLY A 255 -14.98 -10.84 7.11
C GLY A 255 -15.85 -9.65 6.69
N TYR A 256 -16.94 -9.41 7.41
CA TYR A 256 -17.87 -8.32 7.18
C TYR A 256 -18.54 -7.91 8.50
N GLN A 257 -19.16 -6.75 8.53
CA GLN A 257 -20.04 -6.31 9.61
C GLN A 257 -21.38 -5.88 9.04
N CYS A 258 -22.45 -6.12 9.79
CA CYS A 258 -23.80 -5.67 9.44
C CYS A 258 -24.11 -4.40 10.22
N ARG A 259 -24.14 -3.28 9.52
CA ARG A 259 -24.55 -1.98 10.03
C ARG A 259 -26.05 -1.81 9.84
N CYS A 260 -26.71 -1.02 10.69
CA CYS A 260 -28.12 -0.72 10.47
C CYS A 260 -28.32 0.16 9.23
N ARG A 261 -29.38 -0.13 8.48
CA ARG A 261 -29.78 0.71 7.34
C ARG A 261 -30.24 2.10 7.81
N PRO A 262 -30.21 3.11 6.93
CA PRO A 262 -30.87 4.37 7.18
C PRO A 262 -32.33 4.19 7.63
N GLY A 263 -32.73 4.92 8.67
CA GLY A 263 -34.04 4.73 9.32
C GLY A 263 -34.12 3.59 10.34
N PHE A 264 -33.01 2.88 10.59
CA PHE A 264 -32.88 1.88 11.66
C PHE A 264 -31.71 2.20 12.58
N ARG A 265 -31.76 1.69 13.80
CA ARG A 265 -30.73 1.84 14.83
C ARG A 265 -30.42 0.53 15.53
N LEU A 266 -29.27 0.47 16.18
CA LEU A 266 -28.91 -0.68 17.01
C LEU A 266 -29.88 -0.81 18.21
N PRO A 267 -30.20 -2.05 18.64
CA PRO A 267 -30.89 -2.28 19.91
C PRO A 267 -30.11 -1.70 21.09
N THR A 268 -30.81 -1.34 22.16
CA THR A 268 -30.21 -0.70 23.34
C THR A 268 -29.16 -1.56 24.05
N VAL A 269 -29.12 -2.87 23.82
CA VAL A 269 -28.15 -3.79 24.44
C VAL A 269 -26.85 -3.89 23.63
N VAL A 270 -26.90 -3.58 22.33
CA VAL A 270 -25.80 -3.82 21.39
C VAL A 270 -25.06 -2.51 21.11
N ARG A 271 -23.72 -2.53 21.21
CA ARG A 271 -22.87 -1.33 21.07
C ARG A 271 -22.30 -1.11 19.68
N THR A 272 -21.94 -2.19 19.00
CA THR A 272 -21.24 -2.15 17.72
C THR A 272 -22.11 -2.75 16.63
N PRO A 273 -21.83 -2.46 15.34
CA PRO A 273 -22.37 -3.24 14.24
C PRO A 273 -22.20 -4.74 14.47
N PHE A 274 -23.13 -5.54 13.95
CA PHE A 274 -23.09 -6.96 14.18
C PHE A 274 -21.94 -7.59 13.37
N LEU A 275 -20.96 -8.17 14.06
CA LEU A 275 -19.79 -8.77 13.41
C LEU A 275 -20.17 -10.05 12.66
N GLY A 276 -19.71 -10.16 11.42
CA GLY A 276 -19.91 -11.31 10.56
C GLY A 276 -19.41 -12.61 11.19
N GLU A 277 -18.28 -12.59 11.92
CA GLU A 277 -17.78 -13.76 12.65
C GLU A 277 -18.83 -14.36 13.61
N ILE A 278 -19.54 -13.49 14.34
CA ILE A 278 -20.57 -13.90 15.29
C ILE A 278 -21.80 -14.42 14.53
N LEU A 279 -22.21 -13.74 13.46
CA LEU A 279 -23.33 -14.15 12.63
C LEU A 279 -23.10 -15.51 11.96
N GLU A 280 -21.90 -15.75 11.45
CA GLU A 280 -21.54 -17.01 10.78
C GLU A 280 -21.52 -18.19 11.77
N ARG A 281 -21.15 -17.95 13.04
CA ARG A 281 -21.19 -18.96 14.11
C ARG A 281 -22.56 -19.13 14.75
N ALA A 282 -23.46 -18.15 14.63
CA ALA A 282 -24.77 -18.19 15.27
C ALA A 282 -25.62 -19.35 14.75
N THR A 283 -26.29 -20.03 15.68
CA THR A 283 -27.32 -21.03 15.36
C THR A 283 -28.48 -20.39 14.59
N GLN A 284 -29.29 -21.20 13.91
CA GLN A 284 -30.44 -20.69 13.17
C GLN A 284 -31.42 -19.95 14.08
N GLU A 285 -31.74 -20.50 15.26
CA GLU A 285 -32.63 -19.89 16.24
C GLU A 285 -32.12 -18.53 16.75
N GLN A 286 -30.82 -18.42 17.08
CA GLN A 286 -30.21 -17.16 17.49
C GLN A 286 -30.23 -16.12 16.36
N HIS A 287 -30.03 -16.57 15.12
CA HIS A 287 -30.06 -15.69 13.97
C HIS A 287 -31.46 -15.18 13.66
N GLU A 288 -32.49 -16.02 13.79
CA GLU A 288 -33.89 -15.64 13.57
C GLU A 288 -34.40 -14.68 14.63
N ASN A 289 -34.09 -14.93 15.91
CA ASN A 289 -34.57 -14.12 17.04
C ASN A 289 -33.71 -12.88 17.34
N GLY A 290 -32.60 -12.68 16.63
CA GLY A 290 -31.61 -11.66 16.94
C GLY A 290 -31.00 -11.00 15.71
N PHE A 291 -30.02 -10.11 15.96
CA PHE A 291 -29.28 -9.37 14.93
C PHE A 291 -30.11 -8.41 14.06
N ASP A 292 -31.34 -8.09 14.48
CA ASP A 292 -32.18 -7.10 13.83
C ASP A 292 -31.95 -5.69 14.40
N CYS A 293 -31.95 -4.70 13.51
CA CYS A 293 -31.97 -3.30 13.92
C CYS A 293 -33.41 -2.84 14.18
N GLN A 294 -33.57 -1.93 15.15
CA GLN A 294 -34.87 -1.35 15.50
C GLN A 294 -35.18 -0.17 14.60
N ARG A 295 -36.43 -0.04 14.15
CA ARG A 295 -36.85 1.10 13.31
C ARG A 295 -36.86 2.40 14.11
N ILE A 296 -36.32 3.46 13.51
CA ILE A 296 -36.40 4.82 14.04
C ILE A 296 -37.83 5.34 13.81
N GLY A 297 -38.38 6.06 14.80
CA GLY A 297 -39.72 6.66 14.71
C GLY A 297 -39.77 7.87 13.76
N TRP A 298 -40.47 8.93 14.15
CA TRP A 298 -40.54 10.17 13.36
C TRP A 298 -39.14 10.75 13.12
N VAL A 299 -38.76 10.91 11.85
CA VAL A 299 -37.46 11.44 11.44
C VAL A 299 -37.62 12.91 11.04
N HIS A 300 -36.64 13.75 11.37
CA HIS A 300 -36.64 15.18 11.02
C HIS A 300 -36.15 15.38 9.59
N LYS A 301 -36.68 16.40 8.91
CA LYS A 301 -36.10 16.91 7.67
C LYS A 301 -35.22 18.11 7.98
N MET A 302 -34.11 18.25 7.26
CA MET A 302 -33.23 19.40 7.41
C MET A 302 -33.95 20.69 6.97
N PRO A 303 -33.80 21.79 7.72
CA PRO A 303 -34.37 23.07 7.34
C PRO A 303 -33.66 23.64 6.09
N VAL A 304 -34.44 24.30 5.23
CA VAL A 304 -33.95 24.89 3.97
C VAL A 304 -33.22 26.22 4.21
N GLN A 305 -33.67 27.00 5.20
CA GLN A 305 -33.07 28.29 5.56
C GLN A 305 -32.26 28.16 6.85
N TRP A 306 -31.09 28.77 6.87
CA TRP A 306 -30.17 28.72 8.01
C TRP A 306 -29.96 30.11 8.57
N GLU A 307 -29.97 30.21 9.88
CA GLU A 307 -29.74 31.45 10.61
C GLU A 307 -28.32 31.47 11.19
N LYS A 308 -27.87 32.66 11.57
CA LYS A 308 -26.61 32.80 12.31
C LYS A 308 -26.79 32.23 13.72
N ALA A 309 -25.73 31.62 14.25
CA ALA A 309 -25.72 31.21 15.65
C ALA A 309 -25.88 32.44 16.55
N THR A 310 -26.64 32.30 17.65
CA THR A 310 -26.75 33.37 18.64
C THR A 310 -25.39 33.61 19.30
N PRO A 311 -25.09 34.84 19.76
CA PRO A 311 -23.81 35.15 20.41
C PRO A 311 -23.47 34.21 21.57
N ASN A 312 -24.47 33.80 22.36
CA ASN A 312 -24.28 32.87 23.48
C ASN A 312 -23.88 31.47 23.01
N MET A 313 -24.48 30.97 21.93
CA MET A 313 -24.11 29.67 21.35
C MET A 313 -22.70 29.71 20.75
N LYS A 314 -22.34 30.82 20.09
CA LYS A 314 -20.98 31.02 19.58
C LYS A 314 -19.96 30.96 20.70
N GLU A 315 -20.19 31.68 21.79
CA GLU A 315 -19.27 31.67 22.95
C GLU A 315 -19.17 30.27 23.56
N PHE A 316 -20.29 29.56 23.72
CA PHE A 316 -20.31 28.18 24.21
C PHE A 316 -19.39 27.25 23.40
N TYR A 317 -19.47 27.30 22.07
CA TYR A 317 -18.60 26.47 21.21
C TYR A 317 -17.14 26.94 21.20
N LEU A 318 -16.88 28.25 21.32
CA LEU A 318 -15.52 28.77 21.44
C LEU A 318 -14.88 28.51 22.81
N GLU A 319 -15.67 28.33 23.87
CA GLU A 319 -15.19 27.84 25.16
C GLU A 319 -14.83 26.35 25.10
N GLU A 320 -15.62 25.55 24.37
CA GLU A 320 -15.31 24.14 24.14
C GLU A 320 -14.06 23.93 23.28
N PHE A 321 -13.89 24.74 22.24
CA PHE A 321 -12.74 24.73 21.32
C PHE A 321 -11.93 26.02 21.47
N TYR A 322 -11.31 26.18 22.64
CA TYR A 322 -10.59 27.38 23.05
C TYR A 322 -9.46 27.79 22.09
N GLU A 323 -8.91 26.83 21.34
CA GLU A 323 -7.88 27.03 20.33
C GLU A 323 -8.31 27.98 19.20
N TYR A 324 -9.62 28.20 19.03
CA TYR A 324 -10.17 29.11 18.03
C TYR A 324 -10.41 30.53 18.57
N LYS A 325 -10.26 30.76 19.89
CA LYS A 325 -10.42 32.08 20.52
C LYS A 325 -9.13 32.92 20.42
N ASN A 326 -8.00 32.33 20.80
CA ASN A 326 -6.67 32.96 20.74
C ASN A 326 -5.70 32.02 20.01
N TYR A 327 -5.51 32.25 18.71
CA TYR A 327 -4.60 31.46 17.89
C TYR A 327 -3.45 32.30 17.33
N SER A 328 -2.30 31.67 17.19
CA SER A 328 -1.19 32.20 16.40
C SER A 328 -1.39 31.88 14.91
N VAL A 329 -0.76 32.68 14.04
CA VAL A 329 -0.85 32.54 12.58
C VAL A 329 0.56 32.31 12.02
N GLY A 330 0.65 31.60 10.89
CA GLY A 330 1.92 31.31 10.22
C GLY A 330 2.71 30.20 10.92
N ALA A 331 4.04 30.23 10.82
CA ALA A 331 4.91 29.18 11.37
C ALA A 331 4.72 28.96 12.88
N HIS A 332 4.42 30.03 13.63
CA HIS A 332 4.21 29.94 15.08
C HIS A 332 2.98 29.12 15.47
N SER A 333 2.04 28.86 14.55
CA SER A 333 0.88 27.98 14.78
C SER A 333 1.26 26.52 15.05
N LEU A 334 2.45 26.10 14.64
CA LEU A 334 2.95 24.73 14.83
C LEU A 334 3.66 24.49 16.17
N HIS A 335 3.95 25.57 16.91
CA HIS A 335 4.77 25.50 18.14
C HIS A 335 3.98 25.82 19.42
N THR A 336 2.67 26.02 19.32
CA THR A 336 1.82 26.27 20.49
C THR A 336 1.46 24.96 21.19
N GLN A 337 1.26 25.02 22.51
CA GLN A 337 0.83 23.84 23.29
C GLN A 337 -0.55 23.33 22.84
N ASN A 338 -1.47 24.24 22.57
CA ASN A 338 -2.75 23.93 21.96
C ASN A 338 -2.75 24.47 20.54
N MET A 339 -2.69 23.57 19.57
CA MET A 339 -2.58 23.91 18.16
C MET A 339 -3.97 24.13 17.55
N ASN A 340 -4.17 25.28 16.91
CA ASN A 340 -5.32 25.47 16.02
C ASN A 340 -5.02 24.81 14.67
N ILE A 341 -5.71 23.70 14.38
CA ILE A 341 -5.44 22.90 13.19
C ILE A 341 -5.71 23.64 11.91
N ASP A 342 -6.76 24.47 11.84
CA ASP A 342 -7.07 25.23 10.64
C ASP A 342 -5.91 26.17 10.29
N GLN A 343 -5.29 26.80 11.29
CA GLN A 343 -4.16 27.70 11.09
C GLN A 343 -2.87 26.93 10.76
N ALA A 344 -2.63 25.80 11.42
CA ALA A 344 -1.49 24.92 11.13
C ALA A 344 -1.55 24.40 9.69
N LEU A 345 -2.71 23.90 9.25
CA LEU A 345 -2.91 23.43 7.88
C LEU A 345 -2.84 24.57 6.86
N LYS A 346 -3.39 25.75 7.16
CA LYS A 346 -3.23 26.94 6.30
C LYS A 346 -1.76 27.28 6.11
N PHE A 347 -0.94 27.23 7.18
CA PHE A 347 0.50 27.43 7.06
C PHE A 347 1.15 26.35 6.18
N ILE A 348 0.94 25.07 6.49
CA ILE A 348 1.51 23.93 5.74
C ILE A 348 1.17 24.05 4.25
N LEU A 349 -0.10 24.31 3.91
CA LEU A 349 -0.57 24.44 2.52
C LEU A 349 -0.08 25.74 1.84
N SER A 350 0.26 26.77 2.60
CA SER A 350 0.82 28.02 2.05
C SER A 350 2.29 27.89 1.62
N VAL A 351 3.03 26.95 2.22
CA VAL A 351 4.44 26.72 1.89
C VAL A 351 4.55 25.98 0.56
N ASN A 352 5.22 26.63 -0.39
CA ASN A 352 5.43 26.18 -1.75
C ASN A 352 6.87 26.47 -2.16
N ALA A 353 7.31 25.97 -3.32
CA ALA A 353 8.65 26.18 -3.86
C ALA A 353 9.10 27.66 -3.93
N LYS A 354 8.14 28.60 -4.06
CA LYS A 354 8.40 30.04 -4.12
C LYS A 354 8.48 30.69 -2.73
N THR A 355 7.69 30.21 -1.77
CA THR A 355 7.54 30.82 -0.45
C THR A 355 8.49 30.21 0.59
N CYS A 356 8.99 28.99 0.38
CA CYS A 356 9.84 28.29 1.35
C CYS A 356 11.11 29.07 1.75
N LYS A 357 11.67 29.89 0.84
CA LYS A 357 12.85 30.71 1.12
C LYS A 357 12.61 31.89 2.07
N GLN A 358 11.34 32.21 2.36
CA GLN A 358 10.97 33.28 3.29
C GLN A 358 10.98 32.83 4.75
N PHE A 359 10.93 31.52 4.99
CA PHE A 359 10.86 30.92 6.32
C PHE A 359 12.22 30.41 6.78
N HIS A 360 12.40 30.28 8.09
CA HIS A 360 13.64 29.78 8.66
C HIS A 360 13.69 28.23 8.52
N PRO A 361 14.87 27.59 8.36
CA PRO A 361 14.95 26.15 8.20
C PRO A 361 14.29 25.31 9.30
N GLN A 362 14.22 25.79 10.54
CA GLN A 362 13.48 25.09 11.61
C GLN A 362 11.96 25.16 11.44
N ASP A 363 11.42 26.24 10.86
CA ASP A 363 9.98 26.38 10.58
C ASP A 363 9.52 25.40 9.49
N LEU A 364 10.47 24.91 8.67
CA LEU A 364 10.25 23.95 7.60
C LEU A 364 10.41 22.50 8.08
N ILE A 365 10.64 22.26 9.37
CA ILE A 365 10.70 20.93 9.98
C ILE A 365 9.51 20.81 10.94
N LEU A 366 8.62 19.87 10.64
CA LEU A 366 7.46 19.60 11.47
C LEU A 366 7.84 18.67 12.63
N HIS A 367 7.05 18.74 13.70
CA HIS A 367 7.13 17.78 14.79
C HIS A 367 6.72 16.38 14.31
N GLY A 368 7.26 15.35 14.96
CA GLY A 368 7.02 13.95 14.56
C GLY A 368 5.56 13.49 14.74
N ASP A 369 4.82 14.11 15.64
CA ASP A 369 3.41 13.86 15.93
C ASP A 369 2.45 14.35 14.81
N ILE A 370 2.90 15.26 13.95
CA ILE A 370 2.18 15.67 12.73
C ILE A 370 2.24 14.58 11.66
N GLY A 371 3.34 13.81 11.61
CA GLY A 371 3.51 12.66 10.73
C GLY A 371 2.96 11.36 11.31
N TYR A 372 1.98 11.42 12.22
CA TYR A 372 1.41 10.26 12.87
C TYR A 372 0.93 9.21 11.87
N ASP A 373 1.18 7.94 12.16
CA ASP A 373 0.75 6.80 11.34
C ASP A 373 1.40 6.67 9.95
N ALA A 374 2.40 7.50 9.62
CA ALA A 374 3.17 7.39 8.38
C ALA A 374 3.79 6.00 8.19
N GLU A 375 4.20 5.35 9.29
CA GLU A 375 4.78 4.00 9.24
C GLU A 375 3.80 2.93 8.76
N GLN A 376 2.49 3.08 9.03
CA GLN A 376 1.46 2.14 8.60
C GLN A 376 0.94 2.50 7.20
N GLN A 377 0.65 3.78 6.96
CA GLN A 377 0.08 4.24 5.69
C GLN A 377 1.07 4.13 4.52
N PHE A 378 2.36 4.36 4.77
CA PHE A 378 3.43 4.22 3.77
C PHE A 378 4.28 2.95 3.93
N ALA A 379 3.72 1.91 4.55
CA ALA A 379 4.43 0.66 4.80
C ALA A 379 4.88 -0.05 3.51
N ASN A 380 4.14 0.08 2.41
CA ASN A 380 4.43 -0.62 1.15
C ASN A 380 5.62 0.03 0.43
N GLU A 381 5.67 1.35 0.42
CA GLU A 381 6.71 2.20 -0.14
C GLU A 381 8.02 1.97 0.61
N ALA A 382 7.95 1.90 1.95
CA ALA A 382 9.09 1.54 2.78
C ALA A 382 9.58 0.11 2.50
N LYS A 383 8.68 -0.88 2.34
CA LYS A 383 9.05 -2.25 1.95
C LYS A 383 9.75 -2.32 0.59
N MET A 384 9.42 -1.43 -0.36
CA MET A 384 10.16 -1.36 -1.63
C MET A 384 11.61 -0.90 -1.44
N ALA A 385 11.86 0.05 -0.55
CA ALA A 385 13.22 0.43 -0.19
C ALA A 385 13.98 -0.73 0.47
N VAL A 386 13.33 -1.45 1.40
CA VAL A 386 13.89 -2.64 2.05
C VAL A 386 14.20 -3.73 1.02
N ARG A 387 13.34 -3.96 0.02
CA ARG A 387 13.61 -4.90 -1.08
C ARG A 387 14.92 -4.57 -1.78
N LEU A 388 15.15 -3.31 -2.14
CA LEU A 388 16.38 -2.90 -2.83
C LEU A 388 17.60 -3.00 -1.90
N ALA A 389 17.49 -2.58 -0.63
CA ALA A 389 18.57 -2.70 0.34
C ALA A 389 18.97 -4.18 0.59
N ASN A 390 17.98 -5.07 0.66
CA ASN A 390 18.20 -6.51 0.82
C ASN A 390 18.81 -7.14 -0.44
N PHE A 391 18.39 -6.69 -1.62
CA PHE A 391 19.02 -7.09 -2.89
C PHE A 391 20.51 -6.72 -2.92
N ILE A 392 20.85 -5.46 -2.60
CA ILE A 392 22.25 -4.99 -2.58
C ILE A 392 23.03 -5.77 -1.50
N SER A 393 22.44 -5.96 -0.32
CA SER A 393 23.10 -6.66 0.78
C SER A 393 23.39 -8.12 0.46
N ALA A 394 22.43 -8.81 -0.15
CA ALA A 394 22.62 -10.17 -0.63
C ALA A 394 23.72 -10.23 -1.69
N PHE A 395 23.68 -9.34 -2.69
CA PHE A 395 24.69 -9.32 -3.74
C PHE A 395 26.11 -9.10 -3.19
N LEU A 396 26.30 -8.10 -2.32
CA LEU A 396 27.61 -7.74 -1.77
C LEU A 396 28.18 -8.74 -0.74
N GLN A 397 27.37 -9.66 -0.22
CA GLN A 397 27.81 -10.68 0.73
C GLN A 397 28.00 -12.05 0.09
N ILE A 398 27.24 -12.37 -0.96
CA ILE A 398 27.23 -13.70 -1.59
C ILE A 398 28.08 -13.74 -2.86
N SER A 399 28.11 -12.65 -3.63
CA SER A 399 28.84 -12.60 -4.89
C SER A 399 30.28 -12.15 -4.66
N ASP A 400 31.25 -13.03 -4.93
CA ASP A 400 32.67 -12.68 -5.00
C ASP A 400 33.15 -12.72 -6.47
N PRO A 401 33.50 -11.55 -7.07
CA PRO A 401 34.01 -11.49 -8.43
C PRO A 401 35.33 -12.23 -8.66
N LYS A 402 36.05 -12.60 -7.59
CA LYS A 402 37.31 -13.35 -7.65
C LYS A 402 37.11 -14.85 -7.49
N GLU A 403 35.88 -15.31 -7.25
CA GLU A 403 35.59 -16.73 -7.08
C GLU A 403 35.84 -17.48 -8.40
N VAL A 404 36.45 -18.65 -8.32
CA VAL A 404 36.72 -19.51 -9.49
C VAL A 404 35.87 -20.76 -9.37
N TYR A 405 34.89 -20.89 -10.25
CA TYR A 405 34.04 -22.07 -10.31
C TYR A 405 34.65 -23.15 -11.21
N SER A 406 34.37 -24.42 -10.88
CA SER A 406 34.70 -25.54 -11.77
C SER A 406 33.78 -25.56 -12.99
N GLY A 407 34.35 -25.71 -14.19
CA GLY A 407 33.59 -25.86 -15.44
C GLY A 407 33.43 -24.56 -16.22
N LYS A 408 32.30 -24.37 -16.91
CA LYS A 408 32.00 -23.19 -17.75
C LYS A 408 31.41 -21.99 -16.99
N ARG A 409 31.25 -22.11 -15.67
CA ARG A 409 30.61 -21.08 -14.86
C ARG A 409 31.58 -19.93 -14.61
N VAL A 410 31.09 -18.72 -14.77
CA VAL A 410 31.86 -17.48 -14.56
C VAL A 410 31.34 -16.79 -13.32
N ALA A 411 32.23 -16.19 -12.53
CA ALA A 411 31.84 -15.32 -11.43
C ALA A 411 31.15 -14.06 -11.94
N ASP A 412 30.21 -13.57 -11.13
CA ASP A 412 29.51 -12.34 -11.44
C ASP A 412 30.47 -11.15 -11.33
N LYS A 413 30.23 -10.15 -12.19
CA LYS A 413 30.95 -8.88 -12.12
C LYS A 413 30.42 -8.04 -10.96
N PRO A 414 31.23 -7.12 -10.40
CA PRO A 414 30.70 -6.17 -9.43
C PRO A 414 29.56 -5.33 -10.03
N LEU A 415 28.70 -4.78 -9.17
CA LEU A 415 27.57 -3.94 -9.56
C LEU A 415 28.03 -2.77 -10.43
N SER A 416 27.38 -2.59 -11.59
CA SER A 416 27.65 -1.46 -12.49
C SER A 416 26.80 -0.23 -12.14
N GLU A 417 27.24 0.95 -12.60
CA GLU A 417 26.52 2.22 -12.41
C GLU A 417 25.10 2.14 -13.01
N ASP A 418 24.99 1.68 -14.25
CA ASP A 418 23.72 1.55 -14.96
C ASP A 418 22.74 0.60 -14.26
N GLN A 419 23.27 -0.48 -13.67
CA GLN A 419 22.45 -1.43 -12.90
C GLN A 419 21.85 -0.74 -11.68
N MET A 420 22.65 0.00 -10.92
CA MET A 420 22.18 0.70 -9.72
C MET A 420 21.24 1.87 -10.05
N ILE A 421 21.48 2.57 -11.17
CA ILE A 421 20.57 3.59 -11.70
C ILE A 421 19.23 2.96 -12.06
N GLY A 422 19.25 1.84 -12.79
CA GLY A 422 18.03 1.11 -13.18
C GLY A 422 17.23 0.60 -11.98
N GLU A 423 17.88 0.01 -10.98
CA GLU A 423 17.21 -0.47 -9.77
C GLU A 423 16.64 0.68 -8.93
N THR A 424 17.34 1.81 -8.84
CA THR A 424 16.83 3.01 -8.13
C THR A 424 15.63 3.61 -8.87
N LEU A 425 15.69 3.71 -10.19
CA LEU A 425 14.59 4.18 -11.02
C LEU A 425 13.36 3.28 -10.90
N ALA A 426 13.56 1.96 -10.79
CA ALA A 426 12.48 0.99 -10.64
C ALA A 426 11.64 1.22 -9.36
N LEU A 427 12.20 1.81 -8.31
CA LEU A 427 11.43 2.19 -7.11
C LEU A 427 10.38 3.26 -7.43
N VAL A 428 10.77 4.33 -8.12
CA VAL A 428 9.87 5.44 -8.47
C VAL A 428 8.86 5.04 -9.55
N LEU A 429 9.24 4.12 -10.44
CA LEU A 429 8.35 3.56 -11.46
C LEU A 429 7.31 2.61 -10.89
N GLY A 430 7.68 1.86 -9.85
CA GLY A 430 6.86 0.78 -9.29
C GLY A 430 5.70 1.27 -8.43
N ASP A 431 5.76 2.49 -7.89
CA ASP A 431 4.73 3.05 -7.00
C ASP A 431 4.52 4.54 -7.25
N THR A 432 3.27 4.97 -7.43
CA THR A 432 2.94 6.37 -7.72
C THR A 432 3.00 7.28 -6.49
N LYS A 433 3.03 6.76 -5.27
CA LYS A 433 3.18 7.55 -4.04
C LYS A 433 4.64 7.92 -3.75
N ILE A 434 5.61 7.14 -4.26
CA ILE A 434 7.04 7.46 -4.18
C ILE A 434 7.35 8.62 -5.13
N TRP A 435 7.73 9.79 -4.58
CA TRP A 435 8.09 10.97 -5.37
C TRP A 435 9.54 10.99 -5.79
N SER A 436 10.42 10.53 -4.92
CA SER A 436 11.83 10.33 -5.21
C SER A 436 12.37 9.12 -4.45
N ALA A 437 13.41 8.52 -5.01
CA ALA A 437 14.16 7.44 -4.38
C ALA A 437 15.64 7.61 -4.71
N GLY A 438 16.51 7.24 -3.79
CA GLY A 438 17.95 7.29 -4.00
C GLY A 438 18.66 6.12 -3.35
N THR A 439 19.74 5.67 -3.99
CA THR A 439 20.67 4.71 -3.40
C THR A 439 21.98 5.42 -3.10
N PHE A 440 22.26 5.65 -1.82
CA PHE A 440 23.37 6.49 -1.36
C PHE A 440 24.50 5.63 -0.84
N TRP A 441 25.64 5.63 -1.53
CA TRP A 441 26.81 4.86 -1.13
C TRP A 441 27.70 5.65 -0.18
N GLU A 442 28.31 4.96 0.78
CA GLU A 442 29.35 5.56 1.62
C GLU A 442 30.64 5.80 0.80
N ARG A 443 31.49 6.70 1.29
CA ARG A 443 32.73 7.10 0.59
C ARG A 443 33.61 5.89 0.27
N ASN A 444 34.04 5.77 -0.98
CA ASN A 444 34.89 4.70 -1.51
C ASN A 444 34.30 3.29 -1.34
N LYS A 445 32.96 3.16 -1.23
CA LYS A 445 32.30 1.85 -1.11
C LYS A 445 31.72 1.32 -2.42
N PHE A 446 31.55 2.18 -3.42
CA PHE A 446 31.17 1.76 -4.77
C PHE A 446 32.41 1.57 -5.65
N THR A 447 32.35 0.64 -6.61
CA THR A 447 33.50 0.32 -7.45
C THR A 447 33.94 1.50 -8.31
N ASN A 448 35.25 1.79 -8.31
CA ASN A 448 35.88 2.85 -9.11
C ASN A 448 35.30 4.27 -8.92
N ARG A 449 34.61 4.55 -7.81
CA ARG A 449 34.05 5.88 -7.50
C ARG A 449 34.28 6.25 -6.04
N THR A 450 34.54 7.54 -5.79
CA THR A 450 34.68 8.08 -4.43
C THR A 450 33.32 8.28 -3.77
N LEU A 451 32.36 8.84 -4.51
CA LEU A 451 30.97 9.00 -4.13
C LEU A 451 30.11 8.53 -5.32
N PHE A 452 29.00 7.89 -5.01
CA PHE A 452 28.02 7.47 -6.00
C PHE A 452 26.64 7.48 -5.33
N ALA A 453 25.71 8.23 -5.90
CA ALA A 453 24.36 8.36 -5.35
C ALA A 453 23.33 8.60 -6.45
N PRO A 454 22.91 7.54 -7.18
CA PRO A 454 21.78 7.65 -8.10
C PRO A 454 20.53 8.08 -7.34
N PHE A 455 19.90 9.15 -7.80
CA PHE A 455 18.69 9.74 -7.24
C PHE A 455 17.66 9.93 -8.34
N ALA A 456 16.60 9.13 -8.31
CA ALA A 456 15.48 9.16 -9.24
C ALA A 456 14.33 9.98 -8.65
N TYR A 457 13.65 10.78 -9.48
CA TYR A 457 12.50 11.56 -9.05
C TYR A 457 11.54 11.88 -10.21
N LYS A 458 10.32 12.26 -9.85
CA LYS A 458 9.30 12.79 -10.77
C LYS A 458 8.84 14.17 -10.34
N THR A 459 8.46 15.01 -11.30
CA THR A 459 8.02 16.40 -11.04
C THR A 459 6.51 16.57 -11.05
N GLN A 460 5.79 15.64 -11.66
CA GLN A 460 4.33 15.64 -11.78
C GLN A 460 3.80 14.30 -11.26
N LEU A 461 2.53 14.25 -10.89
CA LEU A 461 1.84 12.99 -10.62
C LEU A 461 1.47 12.34 -11.95
N ASN A 462 1.45 11.00 -12.02
CA ASN A 462 0.98 10.24 -13.19
C ASN A 462 1.71 10.56 -14.52
N THR A 463 3.04 10.64 -14.47
CA THR A 463 3.90 10.93 -15.62
C THR A 463 4.66 9.69 -16.08
N ARG A 464 4.92 9.57 -17.39
CA ARG A 464 5.82 8.58 -18.00
C ARG A 464 7.24 9.10 -18.21
N LYS A 465 7.51 10.32 -17.76
CA LYS A 465 8.80 11.02 -17.80
C LYS A 465 9.40 11.08 -16.41
N PHE A 466 10.60 10.55 -16.28
CA PHE A 466 11.34 10.47 -15.02
C PHE A 466 12.71 11.11 -15.18
N LYS A 467 13.29 11.54 -14.05
CA LYS A 467 14.63 12.12 -14.03
C LYS A 467 15.49 11.35 -13.05
N VAL A 468 16.75 11.14 -13.40
CA VAL A 468 17.75 10.53 -12.53
C VAL A 468 18.98 11.43 -12.53
N GLU A 469 19.49 11.76 -11.34
CA GLU A 469 20.76 12.46 -11.20
C GLU A 469 21.69 11.68 -10.28
N ASP A 470 23.00 11.67 -10.57
CA ASP A 470 23.99 11.27 -9.59
C ASP A 470 24.32 12.46 -8.67
N LEU A 471 23.90 12.38 -7.41
CA LEU A 471 24.10 13.44 -6.41
C LEU A 471 25.56 13.58 -5.97
N ALA A 472 26.44 12.65 -6.34
CA ALA A 472 27.88 12.78 -6.14
C ALA A 472 28.50 13.99 -6.87
N ARG A 473 27.75 14.63 -7.79
CA ARG A 473 28.11 15.86 -8.52
C ARG A 473 28.11 17.13 -7.66
N LEU A 474 27.35 17.15 -6.57
CA LEU A 474 27.14 18.37 -5.80
C LEU A 474 28.41 18.68 -5.00
N ASN A 475 29.18 19.67 -5.48
CA ASN A 475 30.45 20.10 -4.88
C ASN A 475 30.26 20.94 -3.61
N GLU A 476 29.04 21.39 -3.32
CA GLU A 476 28.73 22.17 -2.13
C GLU A 476 28.65 21.26 -0.90
N THR A 477 29.42 21.60 0.13
CA THR A 477 29.45 20.83 1.38
C THR A 477 28.08 20.72 2.04
N LYS A 478 27.19 21.70 1.85
CA LYS A 478 25.82 21.68 2.39
C LYS A 478 24.88 20.76 1.63
N GLU A 479 25.06 20.61 0.32
CA GLU A 479 24.20 19.80 -0.54
C GLU A 479 24.60 18.32 -0.59
N ALA A 480 25.80 17.99 -0.09
CA ALA A 480 26.28 16.61 -0.02
C ALA A 480 25.33 15.72 0.81
N TYR A 481 24.84 14.63 0.20
CA TYR A 481 23.94 13.68 0.85
C TYR A 481 24.53 13.05 2.13
N THR A 482 25.86 12.97 2.23
CA THR A 482 26.57 12.46 3.42
C THR A 482 26.34 13.29 4.67
N ASN A 483 25.94 14.56 4.50
CA ASN A 483 25.67 15.48 5.60
C ASN A 483 24.19 15.52 6.01
N LYS A 484 23.32 14.82 5.28
CA LYS A 484 21.89 14.74 5.65
C LYS A 484 21.73 13.90 6.93
N HIS A 485 20.82 14.34 7.79
CA HIS A 485 20.60 13.75 9.11
C HIS A 485 20.31 12.24 9.06
N TRP A 486 19.42 11.81 8.16
CA TRP A 486 19.04 10.39 8.02
C TRP A 486 20.23 9.50 7.58
N PHE A 487 21.17 10.02 6.79
CA PHE A 487 22.36 9.28 6.37
C PHE A 487 23.35 9.15 7.52
N GLN A 488 23.62 10.26 8.22
CA GLN A 488 24.51 10.27 9.39
C GLN A 488 23.98 9.39 10.52
N PHE A 489 22.68 9.46 10.81
CA PHE A 489 22.01 8.64 11.81
C PHE A 489 22.19 7.14 11.48
N SER A 490 21.90 6.74 10.24
CA SER A 490 22.05 5.35 9.79
C SER A 490 23.50 4.87 9.90
N LYS A 491 24.46 5.69 9.47
CA LYS A 491 25.90 5.39 9.57
C LYS A 491 26.37 5.22 11.01
N GLN A 492 25.96 6.11 11.91
CA GLN A 492 26.34 6.07 13.33
C GLN A 492 25.76 4.83 14.01
N ARG A 493 24.46 4.58 13.79
CA ARG A 493 23.73 3.42 14.35
C ARG A 493 24.38 2.10 13.97
N TRP A 494 24.84 1.96 12.73
CA TRP A 494 25.39 0.72 12.18
C TRP A 494 26.91 0.73 12.00
N SER A 495 27.61 1.53 12.81
CA SER A 495 29.07 1.61 12.76
C SER A 495 29.78 0.41 13.41
N THR A 496 29.18 -0.19 14.43
CA THR A 496 29.83 -1.21 15.27
C THR A 496 29.00 -2.46 15.52
N ASN A 497 27.69 -2.34 15.75
CA ASN A 497 26.82 -3.46 16.10
C ASN A 497 25.96 -3.92 14.91
N PHE A 498 26.00 -5.22 14.61
CA PHE A 498 25.23 -5.86 13.53
C PHE A 498 24.42 -7.07 14.00
N ASP A 499 24.36 -7.33 15.31
CA ASP A 499 23.78 -8.55 15.86
C ASP A 499 22.25 -8.57 15.74
N SER A 500 21.61 -7.40 15.68
CA SER A 500 20.18 -7.27 15.44
C SER A 500 19.76 -7.54 13.99
N LEU A 501 20.69 -7.61 13.04
CA LEU A 501 20.34 -7.86 11.64
C LEU A 501 19.77 -9.26 11.45
N GLU A 502 18.75 -9.34 10.60
CA GLU A 502 18.13 -10.62 10.27
C GLU A 502 19.07 -11.44 9.39
N LYS A 503 19.24 -12.71 9.77
CA LYS A 503 20.03 -13.68 9.02
C LYS A 503 19.10 -14.46 8.11
N PHE A 504 19.30 -14.29 6.80
CA PHE A 504 18.56 -15.03 5.78
C PHE A 504 19.40 -16.19 5.28
N PHE A 505 18.83 -17.39 5.29
CA PHE A 505 19.46 -18.58 4.76
C PHE A 505 18.97 -18.87 3.35
N MET A 506 19.86 -19.35 2.49
CA MET A 506 19.55 -19.68 1.11
C MET A 506 20.06 -21.06 0.75
N LYS A 507 19.14 -21.91 0.32
CA LYS A 507 19.40 -23.25 -0.21
C LYS A 507 19.32 -23.20 -1.73
N ILE A 508 20.41 -22.78 -2.36
CA ILE A 508 20.50 -22.63 -3.81
C ILE A 508 20.78 -23.99 -4.49
N LYS A 509 19.94 -24.34 -5.46
CA LYS A 509 20.13 -25.45 -6.40
C LYS A 509 20.13 -24.91 -7.84
N ILE A 510 21.22 -25.14 -8.55
CA ILE A 510 21.43 -24.68 -9.94
C ILE A 510 21.44 -25.89 -10.88
N ARG A 511 21.16 -25.68 -12.17
CA ARG A 511 21.32 -26.75 -13.17
C ARG A 511 22.79 -27.16 -13.33
N PHE A 512 23.03 -28.44 -13.59
CA PHE A 512 24.38 -28.98 -13.79
C PHE A 512 25.01 -28.58 -15.13
N ASN A 513 24.24 -28.63 -16.22
CA ASN A 513 24.68 -28.30 -17.57
C ASN A 513 23.71 -27.32 -18.27
N GLU A 514 24.16 -26.75 -19.39
CA GLU A 514 23.37 -25.83 -20.22
C GLU A 514 22.03 -26.46 -20.68
N THR A 515 22.03 -27.77 -20.91
CA THR A 515 20.86 -28.55 -21.33
C THR A 515 19.90 -28.88 -20.20
N GLY A 516 20.22 -28.55 -18.95
CA GLY A 516 19.29 -28.61 -17.82
C GLY A 516 18.99 -30.01 -17.27
N GLU A 517 19.87 -31.00 -17.40
CA GLU A 517 19.51 -32.41 -17.13
C GLU A 517 19.13 -32.72 -15.67
N TYR A 518 19.81 -32.09 -14.70
CA TYR A 518 19.51 -32.24 -13.27
C TYR A 518 20.01 -31.04 -12.44
N LEU A 519 19.53 -30.96 -11.21
CA LEU A 519 19.90 -29.92 -10.24
C LEU A 519 21.08 -30.35 -9.36
N LYS A 520 22.08 -29.48 -9.25
CA LYS A 520 23.21 -29.59 -8.32
C LYS A 520 23.07 -28.53 -7.21
N LYS A 521 23.53 -28.86 -5.99
CA LYS A 521 23.67 -27.87 -4.91
C LYS A 521 24.74 -26.85 -5.30
N TYR A 522 24.50 -25.59 -4.94
CA TYR A 522 25.52 -24.55 -5.05
C TYR A 522 26.77 -24.89 -4.22
N GLU A 523 27.93 -24.41 -4.63
CA GLU A 523 29.23 -24.70 -4.01
C GLU A 523 29.23 -24.32 -2.52
N HIS A 524 28.68 -23.15 -2.19
CA HIS A 524 28.44 -22.74 -0.81
C HIS A 524 26.99 -23.09 -0.41
N TYR A 525 26.78 -24.33 0.05
CA TYR A 525 25.46 -24.81 0.47
C TYR A 525 25.47 -25.30 1.92
N PRO A 526 24.65 -24.74 2.83
CA PRO A 526 23.74 -23.60 2.65
C PRO A 526 24.48 -22.25 2.67
N ASN A 527 23.96 -21.28 1.94
CA ASN A 527 24.41 -19.89 2.00
C ASN A 527 23.63 -19.10 3.05
N PHE A 528 24.21 -18.00 3.51
CA PHE A 528 23.47 -17.01 4.27
C PHE A 528 23.99 -15.59 4.04
N TYR A 529 23.14 -14.61 4.30
CA TYR A 529 23.53 -13.20 4.36
C TYR A 529 22.75 -12.52 5.49
N ARG A 530 23.23 -11.36 5.95
CA ARG A 530 22.54 -10.53 6.95
C ARG A 530 22.00 -9.28 6.28
N ALA A 531 20.76 -8.90 6.58
CA ALA A 531 20.17 -7.70 6.01
C ALA A 531 19.21 -6.99 6.97
N ALA A 532 18.80 -5.78 6.58
CA ALA A 532 17.89 -4.97 7.35
C ALA A 532 16.43 -5.44 7.16
N ASN A 533 15.61 -5.26 8.20
CA ASN A 533 14.16 -5.39 8.12
C ASN A 533 13.55 -3.97 8.22
N LEU A 534 12.23 -3.85 8.07
CA LEU A 534 11.48 -2.60 8.13
C LEU A 534 11.78 -1.81 9.42
N ASN A 535 11.88 -2.51 10.55
CA ASN A 535 12.16 -1.92 11.88
C ASN A 535 13.60 -1.38 12.03
N HIS A 536 14.52 -1.81 11.16
CA HIS A 536 15.91 -1.35 11.15
C HIS A 536 16.11 -0.06 10.36
N GLY A 537 15.11 0.34 9.57
CA GLY A 537 15.10 1.62 8.89
C GLY A 537 14.85 2.79 9.84
N TYR A 538 14.90 3.99 9.27
CA TYR A 538 14.71 5.24 9.96
C TYR A 538 13.75 6.13 9.16
N TRP A 539 12.68 6.56 9.83
CA TRP A 539 11.73 7.54 9.34
C TRP A 539 12.18 8.95 9.75
N THR A 540 12.23 9.88 8.80
CA THR A 540 12.45 11.28 9.13
C THR A 540 11.18 11.89 9.71
N THR A 541 11.32 12.92 10.54
CA THR A 541 10.20 13.83 10.78
C THR A 541 9.80 14.51 9.46
N PRO A 542 8.54 14.93 9.28
CA PRO A 542 8.15 15.60 8.05
C PRO A 542 8.88 16.94 7.90
N TYR A 543 9.39 17.23 6.70
CA TYR A 543 10.07 18.50 6.42
C TYR A 543 9.79 18.98 5.01
N PHE A 544 9.94 20.28 4.76
CA PHE A 544 9.83 20.85 3.43
C PHE A 544 11.20 20.90 2.74
N ASP A 545 11.37 20.19 1.62
CA ASP A 545 12.63 20.15 0.88
C ASP A 545 12.81 21.35 -0.06
N CYS A 546 13.11 22.53 0.48
CA CYS A 546 13.16 23.78 -0.30
C CYS A 546 14.31 23.82 -1.36
N GLU A 547 15.45 23.19 -1.06
CA GLU A 547 16.63 23.11 -1.93
C GLU A 547 16.61 21.86 -2.83
N GLY A 548 15.70 20.92 -2.55
CA GLY A 548 15.58 19.68 -3.28
C GLY A 548 15.07 19.83 -4.72
N LYS A 549 15.16 18.72 -5.45
CA LYS A 549 14.64 18.63 -6.82
C LYS A 549 13.11 18.60 -6.88
N VAL A 550 12.48 18.23 -5.77
CA VAL A 550 11.04 18.14 -5.61
C VAL A 550 10.63 18.93 -4.37
N PRO A 551 10.43 20.25 -4.49
CA PRO A 551 10.09 21.11 -3.36
C PRO A 551 8.66 20.87 -2.87
N LYS A 552 8.54 20.02 -1.84
CA LYS A 552 7.30 19.56 -1.22
C LYS A 552 7.52 19.29 0.26
N TRP A 553 6.41 19.18 1.00
CA TRP A 553 6.42 18.53 2.30
C TRP A 553 6.61 17.04 2.11
N VAL A 554 7.66 16.50 2.70
CA VAL A 554 8.06 15.11 2.47
C VAL A 554 8.37 14.38 3.76
N ILE A 555 8.15 13.07 3.71
CA ILE A 555 8.61 12.11 4.70
C ILE A 555 9.53 11.14 3.99
N THR A 556 10.73 10.95 4.52
CA THR A 556 11.73 10.04 3.95
C THR A 556 11.90 8.83 4.85
N TYR A 557 11.76 7.65 4.27
CA TYR A 557 12.17 6.40 4.88
C TYR A 557 13.54 6.00 4.35
N SER A 558 14.46 5.68 5.26
CA SER A 558 15.84 5.33 4.94
C SER A 558 16.20 3.98 5.53
N VAL A 559 16.79 3.09 4.73
CA VAL A 559 17.16 1.73 5.15
C VAL A 559 18.63 1.45 4.79
N PRO A 560 19.45 0.98 5.73
CA PRO A 560 20.86 0.68 5.49
C PRO A 560 21.02 -0.62 4.69
N PHE A 561 22.11 -0.72 3.92
CA PHE A 561 22.55 -1.98 3.31
C PHE A 561 24.02 -2.26 3.63
N PHE A 562 24.36 -3.55 3.62
CA PHE A 562 25.61 -4.06 4.17
C PHE A 562 26.37 -4.93 3.18
N GLY A 563 27.69 -4.94 3.28
CA GLY A 563 28.54 -5.80 2.46
C GLY A 563 29.66 -6.41 3.27
N TRP A 564 30.26 -7.46 2.73
CA TRP A 564 31.41 -8.10 3.37
C TRP A 564 32.68 -7.28 3.12
N ASP A 565 33.47 -7.04 4.17
CA ASP A 565 34.82 -6.50 4.04
C ASP A 565 35.84 -7.64 4.10
N SER A 566 36.46 -7.94 2.97
CA SER A 566 37.45 -9.02 2.83
C SER A 566 38.73 -8.77 3.64
N ILE A 567 39.08 -7.51 3.91
CA ILE A 567 40.30 -7.16 4.66
C ILE A 567 40.10 -7.40 6.15
N ARG A 568 38.96 -6.96 6.69
CA ARG A 568 38.64 -7.05 8.13
C ARG A 568 37.84 -8.30 8.49
N ALA A 569 37.50 -9.12 7.50
CA ALA A 569 36.68 -10.33 7.63
C ALA A 569 35.40 -10.10 8.46
N LYS A 570 34.73 -8.97 8.23
CA LYS A 570 33.51 -8.58 8.97
C LYS A 570 32.50 -7.87 8.08
N LEU A 571 31.26 -7.85 8.55
CA LEU A 571 30.19 -7.07 7.92
C LEU A 571 30.48 -5.58 8.07
N GLU A 572 30.20 -4.81 7.01
CA GLU A 572 30.41 -3.37 6.96
C GLU A 572 29.19 -2.66 6.38
N PHE A 573 28.86 -1.50 6.95
CA PHE A 573 27.90 -0.56 6.37
C PHE A 573 28.42 -0.01 5.02
N LYS A 574 27.63 -0.18 3.95
CA LYS A 574 28.01 0.25 2.60
C LYS A 574 27.23 1.46 2.11
N GLY A 575 26.03 1.70 2.66
CA GLY A 575 25.20 2.83 2.26
C GLY A 575 23.76 2.69 2.73
N VAL A 576 22.88 3.53 2.17
CA VAL A 576 21.47 3.65 2.51
C VAL A 576 20.64 3.72 1.24
N VAL A 577 19.51 3.02 1.18
CA VAL A 577 18.45 3.30 0.21
C VAL A 577 17.42 4.19 0.90
N ALA A 578 17.06 5.31 0.29
CA ALA A 578 16.03 6.19 0.81
C ALA A 578 14.90 6.40 -0.21
N VAL A 579 13.66 6.36 0.27
CA VAL A 579 12.46 6.68 -0.50
C VAL A 579 11.74 7.84 0.18
N THR A 580 11.22 8.75 -0.63
CA THR A 580 10.61 9.99 -0.18
C THR A 580 9.20 10.08 -0.73
N MET A 581 8.25 10.25 0.19
CA MET A 581 6.82 10.32 -0.08
C MET A 581 6.31 11.74 0.22
N ASP A 582 5.21 12.14 -0.43
CA ASP A 582 4.55 13.43 -0.16
C ASP A 582 3.73 13.32 1.12
N MET A 583 4.04 14.15 2.10
CA MET A 583 3.37 14.16 3.40
C MET A 583 1.88 14.48 3.26
N LEU A 584 1.50 15.29 2.26
CA LEU A 584 0.10 15.71 2.07
C LEU A 584 -0.81 14.57 1.58
N GLN A 585 -0.25 13.39 1.26
CA GLN A 585 -1.01 12.18 0.93
C GLN A 585 -1.37 11.35 2.17
N LEU A 586 -0.81 11.68 3.34
CA LEU A 586 -1.12 11.04 4.61
C LEU A 586 -2.53 11.42 5.07
N ASP A 587 -3.30 10.47 5.56
CA ASP A 587 -4.60 10.72 6.20
C ASP A 587 -4.40 11.17 7.65
N ILE A 588 -5.08 12.25 8.03
CA ILE A 588 -5.06 12.78 9.41
C ILE A 588 -6.08 12.04 10.27
N ASN A 589 -5.67 11.59 11.48
CA ASN A 589 -6.59 11.04 12.47
C ASN A 589 -6.91 12.06 13.57
N GLN A 590 -8.15 12.58 13.55
CA GLN A 590 -8.63 13.56 14.53
C GLN A 590 -9.37 12.97 15.73
N CYS A 591 -9.61 11.66 15.71
CA CYS A 591 -10.39 10.99 16.74
C CYS A 591 -9.60 10.83 18.05
N PRO A 592 -10.29 10.59 19.17
CA PRO A 592 -9.65 10.34 20.45
C PRO A 592 -8.75 9.11 20.39
N ASP A 593 -7.59 9.20 21.03
CA ASP A 593 -6.66 8.09 21.19
C ASP A 593 -6.03 8.13 22.59
N LYS A 594 -5.22 7.13 22.91
CA LYS A 594 -4.52 7.03 24.18
C LYS A 594 -3.60 8.24 24.39
N TYR A 595 -3.57 8.75 25.61
CA TYR A 595 -2.80 9.94 25.97
C TYR A 595 -1.30 9.88 25.57
N TYR A 596 -0.67 8.71 25.69
CA TYR A 596 0.75 8.52 25.39
C TYR A 596 1.07 8.41 23.89
N VAL A 597 0.08 8.31 23.00
CA VAL A 597 0.29 8.23 21.56
C VAL A 597 0.55 9.64 21.02
N PRO A 598 1.71 9.91 20.38
CA PRO A 598 2.04 11.23 19.85
C PRO A 598 1.32 11.44 18.51
N ASN A 599 0.15 12.07 18.56
CA ASN A 599 -0.62 12.52 17.41
C ASN A 599 -1.05 13.97 17.65
N ALA A 600 -0.58 14.89 16.80
CA ALA A 600 -0.87 16.32 16.92
C ALA A 600 -2.36 16.65 16.70
N PHE A 601 -3.10 15.75 16.05
CA PHE A 601 -4.48 15.96 15.64
C PHE A 601 -5.49 15.22 16.52
N LYS A 602 -5.06 14.38 17.47
CA LYS A 602 -6.00 13.62 18.32
C LYS A 602 -6.89 14.54 19.15
N ASP A 603 -8.10 14.09 19.45
CA ASP A 603 -9.11 14.84 20.23
C ASP A 603 -9.54 16.20 19.64
N THR A 604 -9.33 16.41 18.34
CA THR A 604 -9.65 17.69 17.68
C THR A 604 -10.93 17.68 16.86
N HIS A 605 -11.56 16.51 16.76
CA HIS A 605 -12.83 16.34 16.09
C HIS A 605 -13.92 17.25 16.69
N LYS A 606 -14.91 17.58 15.87
CA LYS A 606 -16.05 18.42 16.24
C LYS A 606 -17.34 17.62 16.44
N CYS A 607 -17.24 16.30 16.57
CA CYS A 607 -18.38 15.47 17.00
C CYS A 607 -18.87 15.87 18.40
N HIS A 608 -20.19 15.84 18.59
CA HIS A 608 -20.80 16.16 19.86
C HIS A 608 -20.48 15.10 20.93
N LYS A 609 -19.71 15.48 21.96
CA LYS A 609 -19.06 14.54 22.91
C LYS A 609 -20.01 13.67 23.74
N LYS A 610 -21.25 14.12 24.00
CA LYS A 610 -22.18 13.40 24.90
C LYS A 610 -22.99 12.30 24.23
N ASN A 611 -23.23 12.39 22.92
CA ASN A 611 -24.19 11.54 22.20
C ASN A 611 -23.61 10.90 20.93
N SER A 612 -22.39 11.28 20.55
CA SER A 612 -21.69 10.72 19.40
C SER A 612 -20.23 10.45 19.74
N TYR A 613 -19.59 9.58 18.95
CA TYR A 613 -18.17 9.29 19.02
C TYR A 613 -17.56 9.36 17.62
N CYS A 614 -16.25 9.61 17.58
CA CYS A 614 -15.49 9.80 16.34
C CYS A 614 -14.95 8.45 15.82
N VAL A 615 -15.05 8.23 14.52
CA VAL A 615 -14.39 7.11 13.82
C VAL A 615 -13.62 7.66 12.60
N PRO A 616 -12.32 7.37 12.45
CA PRO A 616 -11.52 7.91 11.34
C PRO A 616 -11.93 7.30 9.99
N ILE A 617 -11.76 8.08 8.92
CA ILE A 617 -11.97 7.66 7.52
C ILE A 617 -10.65 7.84 6.76
N LEU A 618 -10.18 6.76 6.14
CA LEU A 618 -8.97 6.75 5.31
C LEU A 618 -9.29 7.14 3.86
N GLY A 619 -8.29 7.65 3.13
CA GLY A 619 -8.34 8.00 1.72
C GLY A 619 -8.86 9.41 1.41
N ARG A 620 -8.83 10.32 2.38
CA ARG A 620 -9.21 11.74 2.21
C ARG A 620 -8.00 12.67 2.11
N GLY A 621 -6.80 12.16 2.38
CA GLY A 621 -5.54 12.91 2.35
C GLY A 621 -5.37 13.78 3.58
N PHE A 622 -4.44 14.74 3.48
CA PHE A 622 -4.01 15.56 4.62
C PHE A 622 -4.95 16.75 4.87
N GLU A 623 -6.22 16.44 5.12
CA GLU A 623 -7.31 17.40 5.35
C GLU A 623 -8.08 17.09 6.64
N ILE A 624 -8.63 18.14 7.27
CA ILE A 624 -9.58 18.00 8.39
C ILE A 624 -10.93 17.43 7.92
N GLY A 625 -11.66 16.86 8.88
CA GLY A 625 -12.94 16.22 8.65
C GLY A 625 -12.81 14.79 8.14
N SER A 626 -11.63 14.17 8.24
CA SER A 626 -11.37 12.79 7.85
C SER A 626 -11.88 11.78 8.90
N TYR A 627 -13.12 11.98 9.34
CA TYR A 627 -13.81 11.14 10.32
C TYR A 627 -15.32 11.17 10.09
N LYS A 628 -16.03 10.25 10.74
CA LYS A 628 -17.49 10.25 10.89
C LYS A 628 -17.86 10.33 12.37
N CYS A 629 -18.93 11.06 12.67
CA CYS A 629 -19.54 11.08 13.99
C CYS A 629 -20.68 10.07 14.05
N GLU A 630 -20.42 8.93 14.68
CA GLU A 630 -21.42 7.88 14.89
C GLU A 630 -22.12 8.07 16.24
N CYS A 631 -23.42 7.75 16.30
CA CYS A 631 -24.19 7.90 17.53
C CYS A 631 -23.79 6.86 18.58
N LEU A 632 -23.69 7.28 19.84
CA LEU A 632 -23.46 6.39 20.97
C LEU A 632 -24.65 5.44 21.21
N GLN A 633 -24.40 4.37 21.96
CA GLN A 633 -25.45 3.44 22.39
C GLN A 633 -26.59 4.19 23.10
N GLY A 634 -27.83 3.93 22.68
CA GLY A 634 -29.02 4.62 23.21
C GLY A 634 -29.35 5.95 22.53
N TYR A 635 -28.55 6.38 21.55
CA TYR A 635 -28.83 7.52 20.69
C TYR A 635 -29.11 7.06 19.25
N GLU A 636 -29.80 7.90 18.49
CA GLU A 636 -30.18 7.62 17.10
C GLU A 636 -29.96 8.83 16.20
N TYR A 637 -29.68 8.55 14.92
CA TYR A 637 -29.53 9.57 13.89
C TYR A 637 -30.90 10.18 13.57
N PRO A 638 -31.08 11.51 13.70
CA PRO A 638 -32.41 12.11 13.69
C PRO A 638 -32.93 12.50 12.29
N PHE A 639 -32.11 12.43 11.22
CA PHE A 639 -32.46 12.96 9.89
C PHE A 639 -32.78 11.88 8.84
N GLU A 640 -33.61 12.25 7.86
CA GLU A 640 -34.05 11.37 6.75
C GLU A 640 -33.02 11.40 5.62
N ASP A 641 -31.79 10.97 5.93
CA ASP A 641 -30.69 10.91 4.97
C ASP A 641 -30.31 9.46 4.65
N PRO A 642 -29.68 9.18 3.49
CA PRO A 642 -29.19 7.85 3.14
C PRO A 642 -27.96 7.41 3.98
N ILE A 643 -27.60 8.17 5.00
CA ILE A 643 -26.45 7.93 5.89
C ILE A 643 -26.94 7.78 7.34
N THR A 644 -26.10 7.22 8.22
CA THR A 644 -26.43 7.04 9.65
C THR A 644 -25.42 7.70 10.59
N TYR A 645 -24.62 8.62 10.07
CA TYR A 645 -23.57 9.35 10.79
C TYR A 645 -23.47 10.76 10.23
N PHE A 646 -22.84 11.67 10.97
CA PHE A 646 -22.47 12.98 10.44
C PHE A 646 -21.07 12.93 9.82
N ASP A 647 -20.94 13.41 8.59
CA ASP A 647 -19.65 13.47 7.90
C ASP A 647 -18.77 14.57 8.51
N GLY A 648 -17.56 14.22 8.96
CA GLY A 648 -16.63 15.14 9.60
C GLY A 648 -16.29 16.36 8.75
N GLN A 649 -16.17 16.23 7.42
CA GLN A 649 -15.91 17.39 6.54
C GLN A 649 -17.04 18.42 6.62
N LEU A 650 -18.28 17.94 6.69
CA LEU A 650 -19.44 18.82 6.84
C LEU A 650 -19.48 19.44 8.24
N VAL A 651 -19.20 18.64 9.27
CA VAL A 651 -19.18 19.11 10.67
C VAL A 651 -18.12 20.22 10.86
N GLU A 652 -16.90 20.03 10.36
CA GLU A 652 -15.83 21.05 10.41
C GLU A 652 -16.20 22.31 9.62
N ALA A 653 -16.82 22.17 8.45
CA ALA A 653 -17.25 23.32 7.64
C ALA A 653 -18.32 24.17 8.37
N GLU A 654 -19.32 23.52 8.97
CA GLU A 654 -20.36 24.22 9.74
C GLU A 654 -19.83 24.83 11.04
N PHE A 655 -18.83 24.19 11.68
CA PHE A 655 -18.11 24.78 12.80
C PHE A 655 -17.34 26.04 12.37
N SER A 656 -16.66 25.99 11.23
CA SER A 656 -15.97 27.16 10.66
C SER A 656 -16.95 28.32 10.39
N ASN A 657 -18.20 28.02 10.01
CA ASN A 657 -19.25 29.04 9.89
C ASN A 657 -19.58 29.72 11.22
N ILE A 658 -19.60 28.99 12.36
CA ILE A 658 -19.77 29.59 13.70
C ILE A 658 -18.63 30.57 13.99
N VAL A 659 -17.38 30.14 13.79
CA VAL A 659 -16.19 30.96 14.06
C VAL A 659 -16.25 32.27 13.27
N ASN A 660 -16.61 32.17 11.98
CA ASN A 660 -16.68 33.29 11.04
C ASN A 660 -18.00 34.10 11.08
N ASP A 661 -18.91 33.84 12.03
CA ASP A 661 -20.21 34.52 12.14
C ASP A 661 -21.10 34.42 10.87
N LYS A 662 -21.09 33.25 10.23
CA LYS A 662 -21.92 32.92 9.06
C LYS A 662 -23.13 32.05 9.49
N PRO A 663 -24.19 31.99 8.66
CA PRO A 663 -25.28 31.04 8.87
C PRO A 663 -24.75 29.61 8.97
N THR A 664 -25.22 28.84 9.95
CA THR A 664 -24.69 27.52 10.30
C THR A 664 -25.78 26.60 10.83
N ARG A 665 -25.60 25.30 10.61
CA ARG A 665 -26.45 24.23 11.16
C ARG A 665 -25.70 23.29 12.11
N TYR A 666 -24.54 23.70 12.60
CA TYR A 666 -23.68 22.88 13.44
C TYR A 666 -24.39 22.32 14.69
N ASP A 667 -25.24 23.10 15.33
CA ASP A 667 -26.01 22.68 16.53
C ASP A 667 -26.93 21.47 16.27
N MET A 668 -27.34 21.28 15.01
CA MET A 668 -28.16 20.15 14.59
C MET A 668 -27.36 18.84 14.42
N PHE A 669 -26.02 18.90 14.40
CA PHE A 669 -25.16 17.72 14.25
C PHE A 669 -24.95 16.99 15.58
N ASN A 670 -26.07 16.61 16.18
CA ASN A 670 -26.12 15.91 17.44
C ASN A 670 -27.09 14.71 17.30
N CYS A 671 -26.76 13.61 17.99
CA CYS A 671 -27.66 12.46 18.02
C CYS A 671 -28.74 12.68 19.09
N ARG A 672 -29.96 12.22 18.82
CA ARG A 672 -31.06 12.32 19.79
C ARG A 672 -31.22 11.03 20.59
N LEU A 673 -31.86 11.12 21.75
CA LEU A 673 -32.14 9.94 22.58
C LEU A 673 -33.10 8.98 21.85
N ALA A 674 -32.73 7.71 21.77
CA ALA A 674 -33.53 6.68 21.13
C ALA A 674 -34.88 6.49 21.84
N GLY A 675 -35.97 6.44 21.08
CA GLY A 675 -37.31 6.13 21.61
C GLY A 675 -38.04 7.28 22.32
N ALA A 676 -37.47 8.50 22.39
CA ALA A 676 -38.12 9.66 23.01
C ALA A 676 -39.50 10.00 22.41
N THR A 677 -39.76 9.64 21.14
CA THR A 677 -41.05 9.83 20.47
C THR A 677 -42.06 8.71 20.69
N SER A 678 -41.65 7.58 21.27
CA SER A 678 -42.54 6.45 21.60
C SER A 678 -43.30 6.66 22.91
N ILE A 679 -42.83 7.58 23.76
CA ILE A 679 -43.55 8.04 24.94
C ILE A 679 -44.57 9.08 24.47
N GLN A 680 -45.63 8.64 23.78
CA GLN A 680 -46.88 9.38 23.87
C GLN A 680 -47.35 9.23 25.30
N ALA A 681 -47.17 10.28 26.11
CA ALA A 681 -47.82 10.37 27.40
C ALA A 681 -49.32 10.21 27.14
N SER A 682 -49.87 9.04 27.48
CA SER A 682 -51.28 8.76 27.32
C SER A 682 -52.05 9.81 28.12
N TYR A 683 -52.96 10.54 27.48
CA TYR A 683 -53.83 11.50 28.16
C TYR A 683 -54.54 10.87 29.37
N VAL A 684 -54.80 9.56 29.33
CA VAL A 684 -55.37 8.78 30.44
C VAL A 684 -54.44 8.70 31.64
N THR A 685 -53.13 8.48 31.42
CA THR A 685 -52.16 8.44 32.52
C THR A 685 -52.00 9.80 33.21
N PHE A 686 -51.99 10.89 32.44
CA PHE A 686 -51.93 12.25 32.98
C PHE A 686 -53.20 12.60 33.77
N LEU A 687 -54.38 12.28 33.22
CA LEU A 687 -55.67 12.49 33.90
C LEU A 687 -55.78 11.65 35.18
N SER A 688 -55.32 10.39 35.16
CA SER A 688 -55.33 9.52 36.33
C SER A 688 -54.39 10.00 37.44
N LEU A 689 -53.22 10.55 37.08
CA LEU A 689 -52.27 11.13 38.04
C LEU A 689 -52.84 12.41 38.65
N ILE A 690 -53.47 13.27 37.85
CA ILE A 690 -54.15 14.49 38.32
C ILE A 690 -55.33 14.13 39.25
N LEU A 691 -56.08 13.07 38.94
CA LEU A 691 -57.18 12.60 39.78
C LEU A 691 -56.66 12.04 41.11
N LEU A 692 -55.59 11.25 41.09
CA LEU A 692 -54.91 10.73 42.28
C LEU A 692 -54.37 11.85 43.16
N ILE A 693 -53.70 12.85 42.57
CA ILE A 693 -53.19 14.02 43.29
C ILE A 693 -54.35 14.81 43.92
N ARG A 694 -55.49 14.94 43.24
CA ARG A 694 -56.70 15.58 43.80
C ARG A 694 -57.34 14.78 44.94
N ILE A 695 -57.22 13.46 44.93
CA ILE A 695 -57.74 12.60 46.00
C ILE A 695 -56.82 12.64 47.23
N VAL A 696 -55.51 12.77 47.04
CA VAL A 696 -54.52 12.84 48.14
C VAL A 696 -54.45 14.24 48.78
N LEU A 697 -54.78 15.30 48.04
CA LEU A 697 -54.86 16.67 48.55
C LEU A 697 -56.22 17.02 49.21
N ARG A 698 -57.17 16.08 49.22
CA ARG A 698 -58.43 16.16 49.97
C ARG A 698 -58.29 15.34 51.24
#